data_AF-A0AAN1U821-F1
#
_entry.id   AF-A0AAN1U821-F1
#
_cell.length_a   1.000
_cell.length_b   1.000
_cell.length_c   1.000
_cell.angle_alpha   90.00
_cell.angle_beta   90.00
_cell.angle_gamma   90.00
#
_symmetry.space_group_name_H-M   'P 1'
#
loop_
_entity.id
_entity.type
_entity.pdbx_description
1 polymer ?
#
loop_
_entity_poly.entity_id
_entity_poly.type
_entity_poly.pdbx_seq_one_letter_code
_entity_poly.pdbx_strand_id
1 'polypeptide(L)'
;MFMAALKQSESQQAGFVTEADRTAYEQHASAAAQESFRQGNVAWQAGSYALARDWLERANRQARDNPHVMFALVLARQAVGDNDAAIELLDQLLEKFDFREGWSLRATLKQANGVGYQALLSMRHLLTYYACTPDIEKLATIIARLNGVPSWYGVRGNGQIVGVGLPAKGLQLVVDGHLKKAVRKKGAWFCPSGWKTAHTLCIMPAQGMIFPDGGVCPQKIMQCEGLVDAGEEGLTGWVWLPHDSANAPLLNILDAKTNKKILTFSAEDFCDSVSSKQPLARYRAFTIPFSALPEGPVRVVGPDGKDLAGSPIDPDMLRSGVSQIAHYIAEQTKGKDLSQACVSVPKIIPIPVMEDGGAQPKVLGDTAGTVVVIPVFKNSMLTLACLHSVRASLKPKDAVHVWVVNDASPEPDLVTSVSVFCQQAGFRYLERARNGGFPCAVNEALRHLIAHDAVLLNSDTLVAEGWLEALRKIAYAAPDTGTVTPLSNDASIFSYPDKNGANPVPDQEETDMFMQMAQAANKGRAVEVPTAHGFCMYIRHDCLQQTGLLREDVFAQGYGEENDFCMRARALGWKHMAASGVFVAHVGSSSFGESGSPLMVRNQKVLEQLHPGYHDYVARWMAADPLFPERRRLDLVRFRSARAEDFSDQAVLLVTHAVGGGVEKVVQERIAFWCDRKIRPLILRPSEQGCVLEDGGSPAKYPSLYFTFAKEMALLLRLLHAEGVGRIEFHQTAGHDQQVMDLPARLKCAYDVFVHDYIWFCPRISLMGWENRYCGEPDVATCEVCVAVLGRRVDDALSVAAYRKAAHIFLKKAEQVFVPSRDTGRRMQKYFSDVRFSVRRLEKDSFLKKQFQFPVQVERKTAQASAFLAQGLKRTAPRIRVCVVGGIGPEKGYDILLALAVDAALRDLPLEFVVVGHTRDDARLLKTERIFVTGEFQKEDVVSLIHAVDADIALLPSVWPETWCFALGDIWKAGLHVVAFDLGAPAERIRSTGLGSVVPFGISIQELNKKLLEKGREMEKKRRLSLT
;
A
#
# COMPACT_ATOMS: atom_id res chain seq x y z
N MET A 1 -49.70 -0.13 4.96
CA MET A 1 -48.54 -1.02 5.24
C MET A 1 -47.60 -1.24 4.05
N PHE A 2 -47.98 -0.93 2.80
CA PHE A 2 -47.10 -1.02 1.61
C PHE A 2 -46.24 0.24 1.35
N MET A 3 -46.45 1.31 2.14
CA MET A 3 -45.73 2.61 2.05
C MET A 3 -44.58 2.76 3.08
N ALA A 4 -44.35 1.76 3.93
CA ALA A 4 -43.28 1.78 4.95
C ALA A 4 -42.01 1.02 4.52
N ALA A 5 -42.08 0.20 3.48
CA ALA A 5 -40.95 -0.61 2.98
C ALA A 5 -40.09 0.10 1.89
N LEU A 6 -40.42 1.34 1.53
CA LEU A 6 -39.70 2.15 0.53
C LEU A 6 -38.78 3.22 1.14
N LYS A 7 -38.53 3.18 2.46
CA LYS A 7 -37.70 4.17 3.17
C LYS A 7 -36.27 3.70 3.49
N GLN A 8 -35.85 2.52 3.08
CA GLN A 8 -34.48 2.03 3.29
C GLN A 8 -33.97 1.22 2.09
N SER A 9 -33.70 1.91 0.97
CA SER A 9 -32.63 1.52 0.05
C SER A 9 -32.27 2.69 -0.87
N GLU A 10 -30.99 3.03 -0.88
CA GLU A 10 -30.27 3.67 -1.98
C GLU A 10 -30.77 5.05 -2.47
N SER A 11 -30.69 6.07 -1.62
CA SER A 11 -30.33 7.41 -2.08
C SER A 11 -28.82 7.62 -1.90
N GLN A 12 -28.02 7.02 -2.78
CA GLN A 12 -26.58 7.27 -2.84
C GLN A 12 -26.32 8.77 -3.02
N GLN A 13 -25.59 9.33 -2.05
CA GLN A 13 -25.08 10.69 -2.03
C GLN A 13 -24.13 10.90 -3.21
N ALA A 14 -24.66 11.38 -4.33
CA ALA A 14 -23.82 11.83 -5.44
C ALA A 14 -23.03 13.07 -4.99
N GLY A 15 -21.72 12.95 -4.77
CA GLY A 15 -20.80 14.09 -4.83
C GLY A 15 -19.71 14.23 -3.76
N PHE A 16 -19.72 13.46 -2.67
CA PHE A 16 -18.64 13.50 -1.68
C PHE A 16 -18.38 12.07 -1.16
N VAL A 17 -17.13 11.62 -1.27
CA VAL A 17 -16.68 10.30 -0.78
C VAL A 17 -16.27 10.48 0.68
N THR A 18 -17.06 9.99 1.63
CA THR A 18 -16.67 9.84 3.06
C THR A 18 -15.56 8.80 3.21
N GLU A 19 -14.93 8.67 4.39
CA GLU A 19 -13.96 7.58 4.64
C GLU A 19 -14.63 6.21 4.56
N ALA A 20 -15.88 6.10 5.02
CA ALA A 20 -16.74 4.94 4.80
C ALA A 20 -17.03 4.71 3.30
N ASP A 21 -17.21 5.76 2.50
CA ASP A 21 -17.31 5.64 1.05
C ASP A 21 -15.97 5.33 0.39
N ARG A 22 -14.82 5.71 0.96
CA ARG A 22 -13.49 5.30 0.47
C ARG A 22 -13.26 3.82 0.74
N THR A 23 -13.57 3.34 1.94
CA THR A 23 -13.51 1.91 2.26
C THR A 23 -14.54 1.12 1.44
N ALA A 24 -15.77 1.63 1.30
CA ALA A 24 -16.77 1.03 0.44
C ALA A 24 -16.38 1.12 -1.04
N TYR A 25 -15.68 2.18 -1.47
CA TYR A 25 -15.15 2.35 -2.82
C TYR A 25 -13.95 1.47 -3.07
N GLU A 26 -13.07 1.22 -2.09
CA GLU A 26 -11.97 0.27 -2.18
C GLU A 26 -12.49 -1.17 -2.21
N GLN A 27 -13.52 -1.47 -1.40
CA GLN A 27 -14.25 -2.73 -1.47
C GLN A 27 -15.00 -2.88 -2.79
N HIS A 28 -15.63 -1.82 -3.30
CA HIS A 28 -16.36 -1.82 -4.57
C HIS A 28 -15.43 -1.81 -5.77
N ALA A 29 -14.27 -1.14 -5.71
CA ALA A 29 -13.23 -1.15 -6.73
C ALA A 29 -12.52 -2.50 -6.75
N SER A 30 -12.32 -3.12 -5.59
CA SER A 30 -11.87 -4.52 -5.48
C SER A 30 -12.91 -5.48 -6.08
N ALA A 31 -14.20 -5.29 -5.79
CA ALA A 31 -15.28 -6.08 -6.37
C ALA A 31 -15.43 -5.85 -7.89
N ALA A 32 -15.29 -4.61 -8.36
CA ALA A 32 -15.36 -4.25 -9.77
C ALA A 32 -14.13 -4.76 -10.55
N ALA A 33 -12.95 -4.74 -9.93
CA ALA A 33 -11.74 -5.34 -10.48
C ALA A 33 -11.87 -6.87 -10.58
N GLN A 34 -12.40 -7.52 -9.53
CA GLN A 34 -12.69 -8.96 -9.53
C GLN A 34 -13.70 -9.34 -10.62
N GLU A 35 -14.77 -8.57 -10.77
CA GLU A 35 -15.77 -8.80 -11.81
C GLU A 35 -15.19 -8.59 -13.21
N SER A 36 -14.42 -7.51 -13.43
CA SER A 36 -13.72 -7.28 -14.70
C SER A 36 -12.74 -8.41 -15.02
N PHE A 37 -11.99 -8.88 -14.02
CA PHE A 37 -11.09 -10.03 -14.16
C PHE A 37 -11.86 -11.32 -14.49
N ARG A 38 -13.00 -11.56 -13.83
CA ARG A 38 -13.88 -12.71 -14.10
C ARG A 38 -14.42 -12.68 -15.52
N GLN A 39 -14.90 -11.53 -15.99
CA GLN A 39 -15.37 -11.36 -17.37
C GLN A 39 -14.24 -11.54 -18.39
N GLY A 40 -13.04 -11.06 -18.08
CA GLY A 40 -11.83 -11.33 -18.85
C GLY A 40 -11.54 -12.82 -18.98
N ASN A 41 -11.62 -13.57 -17.88
CA ASN A 41 -11.44 -15.02 -17.87
C ASN A 41 -12.54 -15.77 -18.65
N VAL A 42 -13.80 -15.35 -18.52
CA VAL A 42 -14.91 -15.92 -19.32
C VAL A 42 -14.67 -15.69 -20.81
N ALA A 43 -14.28 -14.47 -21.21
CA ALA A 43 -13.96 -14.15 -22.59
C ALA A 43 -12.76 -14.95 -23.11
N TRP A 44 -11.74 -15.14 -22.27
CA TRP A 44 -10.58 -15.98 -22.57
C TRP A 44 -10.98 -17.45 -22.79
N GLN A 45 -11.79 -18.03 -21.91
CA GLN A 45 -12.31 -19.39 -22.03
C GLN A 45 -13.18 -19.57 -23.29
N ALA A 46 -13.92 -18.52 -23.68
CA ALA A 46 -14.70 -18.49 -24.91
C ALA A 46 -13.87 -18.24 -26.19
N GLY A 47 -12.54 -18.13 -26.09
CA GLY A 47 -11.63 -17.86 -27.23
C GLY A 47 -11.71 -16.42 -27.78
N SER A 48 -12.39 -15.52 -27.08
CA SER A 48 -12.56 -14.11 -27.47
C SER A 48 -11.42 -13.25 -26.92
N TYR A 49 -10.18 -13.50 -27.38
CA TYR A 49 -8.97 -12.92 -26.79
C TYR A 49 -8.94 -11.38 -26.79
N ALA A 50 -9.48 -10.74 -27.82
CA ALA A 50 -9.56 -9.27 -27.85
C ALA A 50 -10.53 -8.71 -26.81
N LEU A 51 -11.64 -9.41 -26.54
CA LEU A 51 -12.54 -9.05 -25.44
C LEU A 51 -11.88 -9.33 -24.08
N ALA A 52 -11.16 -10.44 -23.95
CA ALA A 52 -10.42 -10.77 -22.74
C ALA A 52 -9.40 -9.66 -22.41
N ARG A 53 -8.66 -9.17 -23.41
CA ARG A 53 -7.75 -8.03 -23.26
C ARG A 53 -8.48 -6.79 -22.74
N ASP A 54 -9.59 -6.38 -23.37
CA ASP A 54 -10.31 -5.15 -22.98
C ASP A 54 -10.79 -5.20 -21.52
N TRP A 55 -11.31 -6.36 -21.08
CA TRP A 55 -11.73 -6.59 -19.69
C TRP A 55 -10.55 -6.61 -18.71
N LEU A 56 -9.44 -7.25 -19.09
CA LEU A 56 -8.26 -7.35 -18.24
C LEU A 56 -7.50 -6.02 -18.15
N GLU A 57 -7.53 -5.17 -19.19
CA GLU A 57 -7.02 -3.80 -19.12
C GLU A 57 -7.83 -2.95 -18.16
N ARG A 58 -9.16 -3.12 -18.17
CA ARG A 58 -10.04 -2.48 -17.18
C ARG A 58 -9.74 -2.99 -15.77
N ALA A 59 -9.61 -4.31 -15.59
CA ALA A 59 -9.25 -4.90 -14.30
C ALA A 59 -7.90 -4.36 -13.80
N ASN A 60 -6.91 -4.24 -14.68
CA ASN A 60 -5.58 -3.72 -14.34
C ASN A 60 -5.61 -2.23 -13.96
N ARG A 61 -6.50 -1.43 -14.57
CA ARG A 61 -6.71 -0.04 -14.16
C ARG A 61 -7.40 0.08 -12.79
N GLN A 62 -8.31 -0.84 -12.48
CA GLN A 62 -9.06 -0.89 -11.22
C GLN A 62 -8.25 -1.48 -10.05
N ALA A 63 -7.40 -2.47 -10.32
CA ALA A 63 -6.49 -3.12 -9.37
C ALA A 63 -5.06 -3.05 -9.90
N ARG A 64 -4.51 -1.82 -9.91
CA ARG A 64 -3.13 -1.57 -10.31
C ARG A 64 -2.17 -2.36 -9.43
N ASP A 65 -1.07 -2.79 -10.03
CA ASP A 65 -0.04 -3.59 -9.36
C ASP A 65 -0.51 -4.95 -8.83
N ASN A 66 -1.75 -5.40 -9.12
CA ASN A 66 -2.14 -6.77 -8.85
C ASN A 66 -1.44 -7.72 -9.84
N PRO A 67 -0.51 -8.56 -9.38
CA PRO A 67 0.36 -9.31 -10.27
C PRO A 67 -0.38 -10.44 -11.02
N HIS A 68 -1.47 -10.96 -10.47
CA HIS A 68 -2.32 -11.95 -11.16
C HIS A 68 -3.09 -11.32 -12.31
N VAL A 69 -3.63 -10.11 -12.12
CA VAL A 69 -4.33 -9.35 -13.17
C VAL A 69 -3.36 -8.93 -14.27
N MET A 70 -2.18 -8.42 -13.90
CA MET A 70 -1.13 -8.07 -14.84
C MET A 70 -0.70 -9.26 -15.69
N PHE A 71 -0.45 -10.42 -15.07
CA PHE A 71 -0.04 -11.61 -15.81
C PHE A 71 -1.13 -12.11 -16.77
N ALA A 72 -2.40 -12.12 -16.35
CA ALA A 72 -3.51 -12.45 -17.24
C ALA A 72 -3.61 -11.47 -18.42
N LEU A 73 -3.41 -10.18 -18.18
CA LEU A 73 -3.39 -9.16 -19.24
C LEU A 73 -2.22 -9.39 -20.22
N VAL A 74 -1.03 -9.77 -19.74
CA VAL A 74 0.10 -10.16 -20.62
C VAL A 74 -0.31 -11.28 -21.57
N LEU A 75 -0.94 -12.34 -21.05
CA LEU A 75 -1.43 -13.46 -21.87
C LEU A 75 -2.47 -13.01 -22.90
N ALA A 76 -3.41 -12.15 -22.50
CA ALA A 76 -4.41 -11.61 -23.40
C ALA A 76 -3.82 -10.72 -24.50
N ARG A 77 -2.84 -9.87 -24.17
CA ARG A 77 -2.10 -9.05 -25.14
C ARG A 77 -1.31 -9.90 -26.14
N GLN A 78 -0.59 -10.91 -25.66
CA GLN A 78 0.08 -11.88 -26.52
C GLN A 78 -0.92 -12.54 -27.48
N ALA A 79 -2.06 -13.02 -26.98
CA ALA A 79 -3.03 -13.75 -27.78
C ALA A 79 -3.65 -12.92 -28.93
N VAL A 80 -3.63 -11.58 -28.81
CA VAL A 80 -4.07 -10.67 -29.88
C VAL A 80 -2.91 -10.13 -30.74
N GLY A 81 -1.68 -10.59 -30.51
CA GLY A 81 -0.49 -10.15 -31.24
C GLY A 81 0.12 -8.82 -30.77
N ASP A 82 -0.32 -8.29 -29.62
CA ASP A 82 0.24 -7.08 -28.99
C ASP A 82 1.48 -7.43 -28.15
N ASN A 83 2.50 -7.98 -28.83
CA ASN A 83 3.67 -8.58 -28.17
C ASN A 83 4.53 -7.54 -27.45
N ASP A 84 4.69 -6.33 -27.99
CA ASP A 84 5.55 -5.32 -27.39
C ASP A 84 4.99 -4.83 -26.05
N ALA A 85 3.69 -4.50 -26.00
CA ALA A 85 3.02 -4.11 -24.76
C ALA A 85 2.84 -5.28 -23.77
N ALA A 86 2.80 -6.52 -24.25
CA ALA A 86 2.85 -7.72 -23.40
C ALA A 86 4.23 -7.88 -22.75
N ILE A 87 5.31 -7.70 -23.53
CA ILE A 87 6.69 -7.78 -23.05
C ILE A 87 6.98 -6.69 -22.03
N GLU A 88 6.59 -5.45 -22.29
CA GLU A 88 6.81 -4.33 -21.36
C GLU A 88 6.14 -4.60 -20.00
N LEU A 89 4.87 -5.01 -20.01
CA LEU A 89 4.13 -5.35 -18.80
C LEU A 89 4.71 -6.58 -18.08
N LEU A 90 5.21 -7.56 -18.84
CA LEU A 90 5.85 -8.75 -18.29
C LEU A 90 7.22 -8.44 -17.66
N ASP A 91 8.01 -7.56 -18.28
CA ASP A 91 9.31 -7.11 -17.75
C ASP A 91 9.08 -6.36 -16.41
N GLN A 92 8.09 -5.47 -16.33
CA GLN A 92 7.69 -4.81 -15.08
C GLN A 92 7.26 -5.81 -13.98
N LEU A 93 6.56 -6.88 -14.37
CA LEU A 93 6.12 -7.91 -13.43
C LEU A 93 7.32 -8.73 -12.90
N LEU A 94 8.27 -9.09 -13.76
CA LEU A 94 9.45 -9.88 -13.41
C LEU A 94 10.50 -9.08 -12.61
N GLU A 95 10.50 -7.76 -12.70
CA GLU A 95 11.28 -6.90 -11.79
C GLU A 95 10.81 -7.01 -10.34
N LYS A 96 9.51 -7.25 -10.13
CA LYS A 96 8.90 -7.35 -8.79
C LYS A 96 8.76 -8.78 -8.28
N PHE A 97 8.49 -9.74 -9.17
CA PHE A 97 8.19 -11.13 -8.81
C PHE A 97 8.97 -12.10 -9.68
N ASP A 98 9.81 -12.93 -9.06
CA ASP A 98 10.55 -13.99 -9.75
C ASP A 98 9.70 -15.27 -9.78
N PHE A 99 9.07 -15.58 -10.92
CA PHE A 99 8.27 -16.81 -11.09
C PHE A 99 8.48 -17.49 -12.46
N ARG A 100 8.37 -18.83 -12.46
CA ARG A 100 8.73 -19.71 -13.59
C ARG A 100 7.99 -19.38 -14.90
N GLU A 101 6.68 -19.22 -14.83
CA GLU A 101 5.82 -19.01 -15.99
C GLU A 101 6.12 -17.67 -16.68
N GLY A 102 6.42 -16.63 -15.89
CA GLY A 102 6.81 -15.33 -16.42
C GLY A 102 8.10 -15.39 -17.23
N TRP A 103 9.16 -16.02 -16.69
CA TRP A 103 10.41 -16.19 -17.42
C TRP A 103 10.27 -17.07 -18.67
N SER A 104 9.43 -18.10 -18.60
CA SER A 104 9.18 -19.01 -19.74
C SER A 104 8.48 -18.27 -20.88
N LEU A 105 7.49 -17.44 -20.52
CA LEU A 105 6.78 -16.59 -21.47
C LEU A 105 7.70 -15.52 -22.06
N ARG A 106 8.51 -14.85 -21.22
CA ARG A 106 9.49 -13.85 -21.67
C ARG A 106 10.48 -14.45 -22.67
N ALA A 107 11.00 -15.65 -22.38
CA ALA A 107 11.91 -16.36 -23.28
C ALA A 107 11.25 -16.63 -24.65
N THR A 108 9.99 -17.05 -24.64
CA THR A 108 9.19 -17.34 -25.84
C THR A 108 8.91 -16.07 -26.65
N LEU A 109 8.47 -14.99 -26.02
CA LEU A 109 8.13 -13.72 -26.67
C LEU A 109 9.37 -13.02 -27.25
N LYS A 110 10.49 -12.95 -26.50
CA LYS A 110 11.73 -12.36 -27.01
C LYS A 110 12.30 -13.16 -28.20
N GLN A 111 12.15 -14.49 -28.20
CA GLN A 111 12.52 -15.33 -29.35
C GLN A 111 11.63 -15.05 -30.56
N ALA A 112 10.31 -14.94 -30.36
CA ALA A 112 9.36 -14.66 -31.43
C ALA A 112 9.56 -13.27 -32.05
N ASN A 113 9.98 -12.29 -31.25
CA ASN A 113 10.32 -10.93 -31.72
C ASN A 113 11.74 -10.82 -32.31
N GLY A 114 12.46 -11.95 -32.51
CA GLY A 114 13.78 -11.96 -33.15
C GLY A 114 14.95 -11.53 -32.24
N VAL A 115 14.71 -11.33 -30.93
CA VAL A 115 15.74 -10.91 -29.97
C VAL A 115 16.29 -12.14 -29.22
N GLY A 116 16.89 -13.06 -29.98
CA GLY A 116 17.28 -14.40 -29.51
C GLY A 116 18.25 -14.41 -28.31
N TYR A 117 19.17 -13.44 -28.22
CA TYR A 117 20.04 -13.28 -27.06
C TYR A 117 19.27 -13.01 -25.76
N GLN A 118 18.20 -12.19 -25.80
CA GLN A 118 17.36 -11.93 -24.63
C GLN A 118 16.54 -13.18 -24.24
N ALA A 119 16.16 -14.01 -25.23
CA ALA A 119 15.53 -15.30 -24.95
C ALA A 119 16.50 -16.26 -24.24
N LEU A 120 17.76 -16.29 -24.64
CA LEU A 120 18.81 -17.04 -23.95
C LEU A 120 19.03 -16.51 -22.52
N LEU A 121 19.03 -15.20 -22.28
CA LEU A 121 19.15 -14.67 -20.91
C LEU A 121 18.00 -15.13 -20.00
N SER A 122 16.75 -15.09 -20.48
CA SER A 122 15.60 -15.64 -19.73
C SER A 122 15.77 -17.14 -19.47
N MET A 123 16.31 -17.88 -20.44
CA MET A 123 16.55 -19.31 -20.29
C MET A 123 17.68 -19.63 -19.31
N ARG A 124 18.71 -18.78 -19.27
CA ARG A 124 19.81 -18.88 -18.30
C ARG A 124 19.23 -18.75 -16.90
N HIS A 125 18.38 -17.76 -16.66
CA HIS A 125 17.72 -17.56 -15.37
C HIS A 125 16.94 -18.81 -14.93
N LEU A 126 16.10 -19.34 -15.81
CA LEU A 126 15.30 -20.55 -15.55
C LEU A 126 16.16 -21.78 -15.24
N LEU A 127 17.18 -22.08 -16.05
CA LEU A 127 18.05 -23.24 -15.80
C LEU A 127 18.92 -23.06 -14.55
N THR A 128 19.26 -21.82 -14.21
CA THR A 128 20.12 -21.51 -13.05
C THR A 128 19.34 -21.65 -11.74
N TYR A 129 18.15 -21.06 -11.64
CA TYR A 129 17.45 -20.91 -10.37
C TYR A 129 16.27 -21.85 -10.17
N TYR A 130 15.69 -22.42 -11.24
CA TYR A 130 14.51 -23.27 -11.16
C TYR A 130 14.81 -24.74 -11.41
N ALA A 131 14.01 -25.62 -10.81
CA ALA A 131 14.02 -27.02 -11.16
C ALA A 131 13.67 -27.19 -12.65
N CYS A 132 14.52 -27.91 -13.39
CA CYS A 132 14.33 -28.14 -14.81
C CYS A 132 13.18 -29.13 -15.08
N THR A 133 11.96 -28.61 -15.13
CA THR A 133 10.77 -29.39 -15.46
C THR A 133 10.78 -29.86 -16.91
N PRO A 134 9.97 -30.87 -17.29
CA PRO A 134 9.87 -31.28 -18.69
C PRO A 134 9.54 -30.15 -19.67
N ASP A 135 8.81 -29.12 -19.24
CA ASP A 135 8.46 -27.98 -20.10
C ASP A 135 9.64 -27.01 -20.27
N ILE A 136 10.42 -26.76 -19.20
CA ILE A 136 11.68 -26.02 -19.30
C ILE A 136 12.66 -26.77 -20.19
N GLU A 137 12.76 -28.09 -20.07
CA GLU A 137 13.64 -28.92 -20.90
C GLU A 137 13.30 -28.82 -22.40
N LYS A 138 12.01 -28.87 -22.74
CA LYS A 138 11.54 -28.65 -24.12
C LYS A 138 11.88 -27.24 -24.60
N LEU A 139 11.57 -26.22 -23.80
CA LEU A 139 11.80 -24.82 -24.14
C LEU A 139 13.29 -24.52 -24.33
N ALA A 140 14.14 -24.99 -23.42
CA ALA A 140 15.60 -24.86 -23.49
C ALA A 140 16.16 -25.52 -24.75
N THR A 141 15.67 -26.70 -25.11
CA THR A 141 16.09 -27.37 -26.34
C THR A 141 15.75 -26.56 -27.60
N ILE A 142 14.58 -25.94 -27.65
CA ILE A 142 14.15 -25.10 -28.79
C ILE A 142 14.97 -23.81 -28.85
N ILE A 143 15.04 -23.07 -27.74
CA ILE A 143 15.73 -21.77 -27.68
C ILE A 143 17.23 -21.95 -27.92
N ALA A 144 17.87 -22.94 -27.30
CA ALA A 144 19.29 -23.23 -27.51
C ALA A 144 19.58 -23.52 -29.00
N ARG A 145 18.76 -24.37 -29.64
CA ARG A 145 18.91 -24.71 -31.06
C ARG A 145 18.76 -23.50 -31.97
N LEU A 146 17.74 -22.67 -31.75
CA LEU A 146 17.48 -21.47 -32.56
C LEU A 146 18.57 -20.41 -32.43
N ASN A 147 19.33 -20.42 -31.34
CA ASN A 147 20.41 -19.47 -31.07
C ASN A 147 21.82 -20.07 -31.19
N GLY A 148 21.96 -21.26 -31.78
CA GLY A 148 23.26 -21.88 -32.04
C GLY A 148 24.01 -22.35 -30.79
N VAL A 149 23.32 -22.58 -29.67
CA VAL A 149 23.91 -23.13 -28.44
C VAL A 149 23.92 -24.66 -28.53
N PRO A 150 25.11 -25.30 -28.61
CA PRO A 150 25.22 -26.72 -28.96
C PRO A 150 24.90 -27.67 -27.80
N SER A 151 25.01 -27.21 -26.56
CA SER A 151 24.78 -28.03 -25.36
C SER A 151 24.22 -27.20 -24.23
N TRP A 152 23.31 -27.81 -23.47
CA TRP A 152 22.70 -27.18 -22.30
C TRP A 152 22.38 -28.23 -21.23
N TYR A 153 22.25 -27.81 -19.96
CA TYR A 153 21.82 -28.68 -18.88
C TYR A 153 21.01 -27.93 -17.82
N GLY A 154 20.29 -28.70 -16.99
CA GLY A 154 19.60 -28.24 -15.81
C GLY A 154 19.44 -29.36 -14.78
N VAL A 155 18.98 -29.02 -13.59
CA VAL A 155 18.80 -29.96 -12.47
C VAL A 155 17.34 -30.00 -12.04
N ARG A 156 16.78 -31.19 -11.84
CA ARG A 156 15.44 -31.41 -11.28
C ARG A 156 15.50 -31.37 -9.75
N GLY A 157 14.38 -31.09 -9.06
CA GLY A 157 14.34 -31.03 -7.58
C GLY A 157 14.74 -32.34 -6.87
N ASN A 158 14.63 -33.48 -7.54
CA ASN A 158 15.13 -34.77 -7.05
C ASN A 158 16.64 -34.99 -7.25
N GLY A 159 17.35 -34.02 -7.81
CA GLY A 159 18.78 -34.04 -8.11
C GLY A 159 19.16 -34.70 -9.44
N GLN A 160 18.19 -35.07 -10.29
CA GLN A 160 18.48 -35.58 -11.63
C GLN A 160 19.00 -34.46 -12.54
N ILE A 161 20.08 -34.75 -13.27
CA ILE A 161 20.68 -33.84 -14.24
C ILE A 161 20.12 -34.20 -15.62
N VAL A 162 19.54 -33.21 -16.32
CA VAL A 162 18.98 -33.35 -17.67
C VAL A 162 19.58 -32.30 -18.61
N GLY A 163 19.60 -32.57 -19.90
CA GLY A 163 20.22 -31.67 -20.88
C GLY A 163 20.61 -32.34 -22.19
N VAL A 164 21.09 -31.52 -23.12
CA VAL A 164 21.63 -31.93 -24.43
C VAL A 164 23.15 -31.80 -24.41
N GLY A 165 23.85 -32.81 -24.95
CA GLY A 165 25.32 -32.82 -24.98
C GLY A 165 25.99 -33.38 -23.72
N LEU A 166 25.23 -34.06 -22.84
CA LEU A 166 25.78 -34.70 -21.64
C LEU A 166 26.64 -35.94 -22.00
N PRO A 167 27.84 -36.11 -21.41
CA PRO A 167 28.72 -37.24 -21.70
C PRO A 167 28.10 -38.60 -21.32
N ALA A 168 28.37 -39.61 -22.16
CA ALA A 168 27.86 -40.97 -21.98
C ALA A 168 28.48 -41.71 -20.77
N LYS A 169 29.68 -41.33 -20.31
CA LYS A 169 30.37 -41.86 -19.12
C LYS A 169 31.18 -40.74 -18.45
N GLY A 170 31.38 -40.82 -17.14
CA GLY A 170 32.32 -39.96 -16.42
C GLY A 170 31.93 -38.49 -16.28
N LEU A 171 30.64 -38.17 -16.12
CA LEU A 171 30.18 -36.79 -15.90
C LEU A 171 30.82 -36.20 -14.63
N GLN A 172 31.67 -35.19 -14.81
CA GLN A 172 32.30 -34.43 -13.74
C GLN A 172 31.53 -33.16 -13.44
N LEU A 173 31.40 -32.85 -12.14
CA LEU A 173 30.70 -31.69 -11.62
C LEU A 173 31.68 -30.84 -10.81
N VAL A 174 31.56 -29.53 -10.89
CA VAL A 174 32.20 -28.59 -9.96
C VAL A 174 31.11 -28.08 -9.04
N VAL A 175 31.16 -28.45 -7.76
CA VAL A 175 30.19 -28.08 -6.73
C VAL A 175 30.89 -27.16 -5.75
N ASP A 176 30.50 -25.88 -5.70
CA ASP A 176 31.13 -24.82 -4.91
C ASP A 176 32.66 -24.78 -5.08
N GLY A 177 33.12 -24.87 -6.34
CA GLY A 177 34.55 -24.89 -6.68
C GLY A 177 35.25 -26.25 -6.52
N HIS A 178 34.59 -27.25 -5.95
CA HIS A 178 35.18 -28.58 -5.72
C HIS A 178 34.74 -29.62 -6.75
N LEU A 179 35.70 -30.36 -7.29
CA LEU A 179 35.45 -31.42 -8.26
C LEU A 179 34.75 -32.63 -7.59
N LYS A 180 33.57 -32.99 -8.09
CA LYS A 180 32.79 -34.18 -7.68
C LYS A 180 32.37 -35.00 -8.89
N LYS A 181 32.04 -36.28 -8.68
CA LYS A 181 31.51 -37.17 -9.72
C LYS A 181 29.99 -37.28 -9.61
N ALA A 182 29.28 -37.18 -10.73
CA ALA A 182 27.85 -37.46 -10.76
C ALA A 182 27.58 -38.96 -10.55
N VAL A 183 26.44 -39.28 -9.94
CA VAL A 183 26.01 -40.66 -9.67
C VAL A 183 25.12 -41.14 -10.81
N ARG A 184 25.41 -42.29 -11.40
CA ARG A 184 24.56 -42.86 -12.45
C ARG A 184 23.60 -43.90 -11.87
N LYS A 185 22.28 -43.69 -12.03
CA LYS A 185 21.22 -44.62 -11.60
C LYS A 185 20.26 -44.88 -12.74
N LYS A 186 20.03 -46.15 -13.10
CA LYS A 186 19.10 -46.57 -14.18
C LYS A 186 19.26 -45.76 -15.48
N GLY A 187 20.51 -45.50 -15.88
CA GLY A 187 20.83 -44.75 -17.10
C GLY A 187 20.85 -43.23 -16.97
N ALA A 188 20.26 -42.64 -15.92
CA ALA A 188 20.23 -41.20 -15.67
C ALA A 188 21.35 -40.72 -14.73
N TRP A 189 21.73 -39.45 -14.88
CA TRP A 189 22.71 -38.77 -14.03
C TRP A 189 22.03 -38.08 -12.85
N PHE A 190 22.61 -38.21 -11.66
CA PHE A 190 22.17 -37.60 -10.42
C PHE A 190 23.30 -36.86 -9.74
N CYS A 191 22.93 -35.79 -9.03
CA CYS A 191 23.86 -35.05 -8.20
C CYS A 191 24.40 -35.90 -7.03
N PRO A 192 25.64 -35.67 -6.59
CA PRO A 192 26.26 -36.36 -5.46
C PRO A 192 25.62 -35.96 -4.13
N SER A 193 25.96 -36.65 -3.03
CA SER A 193 25.49 -36.25 -1.69
C SER A 193 25.92 -34.81 -1.34
N GLY A 194 25.05 -34.10 -0.61
CA GLY A 194 25.28 -32.70 -0.22
C GLY A 194 25.05 -31.66 -1.33
N TRP A 195 24.54 -32.05 -2.50
CA TRP A 195 24.30 -31.10 -3.61
C TRP A 195 23.24 -30.04 -3.30
N LYS A 196 22.24 -30.37 -2.46
CA LYS A 196 21.07 -29.52 -2.18
C LYS A 196 21.41 -28.16 -1.56
N THR A 197 22.53 -28.07 -0.86
CA THR A 197 22.99 -26.86 -0.17
C THR A 197 24.07 -26.10 -0.95
N ALA A 198 24.40 -26.55 -2.17
CA ALA A 198 25.45 -25.93 -2.97
C ALA A 198 24.98 -24.60 -3.57
N HIS A 199 25.87 -23.61 -3.56
CA HIS A 199 25.65 -22.30 -4.16
C HIS A 199 25.80 -22.36 -5.68
N THR A 200 26.74 -23.17 -6.17
CA THR A 200 27.00 -23.32 -7.61
C THR A 200 27.30 -24.77 -7.94
N LEU A 201 26.63 -25.29 -8.97
CA LEU A 201 26.88 -26.58 -9.57
C LEU A 201 27.09 -26.42 -11.07
N CYS A 202 28.31 -26.68 -11.53
CA CYS A 202 28.67 -26.63 -12.95
C CYS A 202 28.96 -28.03 -13.48
N ILE A 203 28.63 -28.30 -14.75
CA ILE A 203 29.12 -29.47 -15.47
C ILE A 203 30.39 -29.07 -16.23
N MET A 204 31.42 -29.91 -16.15
CA MET A 204 32.60 -29.75 -17.01
C MET A 204 32.28 -30.24 -18.43
N PRO A 205 32.42 -29.41 -19.47
CA PRO A 205 32.16 -29.82 -20.84
C PRO A 205 33.20 -30.86 -21.29
N ALA A 206 32.76 -31.83 -22.09
CA ALA A 206 33.67 -32.75 -22.77
C ALA A 206 34.35 -32.08 -23.99
N GLN A 207 33.66 -31.14 -24.66
CA GLN A 207 34.10 -30.25 -25.75
C GLN A 207 33.04 -29.13 -25.94
N GLY A 208 33.45 -27.88 -26.19
CA GLY A 208 32.57 -26.73 -26.45
C GLY A 208 32.04 -26.00 -25.20
N MET A 209 31.29 -24.91 -25.41
CA MET A 209 30.62 -24.17 -24.32
C MET A 209 29.34 -24.89 -23.88
N ILE A 210 29.14 -24.99 -22.57
CA ILE A 210 27.94 -25.53 -21.93
C ILE A 210 27.10 -24.37 -21.36
N PHE A 211 25.79 -24.42 -21.59
CA PHE A 211 24.82 -23.45 -21.08
C PHE A 211 23.95 -24.04 -19.95
N PRO A 212 23.71 -23.33 -18.84
CA PRO A 212 24.21 -22.01 -18.48
C PRO A 212 25.70 -22.03 -18.10
N ASP A 213 26.42 -21.01 -18.54
CA ASP A 213 27.86 -20.76 -18.34
C ASP A 213 28.23 -20.44 -16.87
N GLY A 214 27.28 -19.93 -16.09
CA GLY A 214 27.46 -19.65 -14.66
C GLY A 214 27.12 -20.80 -13.70
N GLY A 215 26.68 -21.95 -14.23
CA GLY A 215 26.21 -23.05 -13.38
C GLY A 215 24.73 -23.00 -13.07
N VAL A 216 24.27 -23.98 -12.30
CA VAL A 216 22.95 -23.95 -11.63
C VAL A 216 23.13 -23.69 -10.13
N CYS A 217 22.09 -23.21 -9.46
CA CYS A 217 22.08 -22.90 -8.04
C CYS A 217 21.13 -23.87 -7.29
N PRO A 218 21.61 -25.06 -6.87
CA PRO A 218 20.80 -26.03 -6.15
C PRO A 218 20.11 -25.49 -4.90
N GLN A 219 20.80 -24.66 -4.12
CA GLN A 219 20.23 -24.10 -2.90
C GLN A 219 18.99 -23.26 -3.16
N LYS A 220 18.93 -22.55 -4.30
CA LYS A 220 17.73 -21.82 -4.74
C LYS A 220 16.63 -22.76 -5.19
N ILE A 221 16.95 -23.79 -5.97
CA ILE A 221 15.99 -24.83 -6.40
C ILE A 221 15.33 -25.51 -5.19
N MET A 222 16.11 -25.77 -4.14
CA MET A 222 15.64 -26.44 -2.92
C MET A 222 15.03 -25.49 -1.89
N GLN A 223 15.15 -24.17 -2.09
CA GLN A 223 14.62 -23.16 -1.17
C GLN A 223 13.14 -23.44 -0.94
N CYS A 224 12.76 -23.54 0.32
CA CYS A 224 11.36 -23.65 0.71
C CYS A 224 10.97 -22.48 1.59
N GLU A 225 9.68 -22.20 1.60
CA GLU A 225 9.08 -21.29 2.56
C GLU A 225 7.87 -21.98 3.15
N GLY A 226 7.62 -21.73 4.42
CA GLY A 226 6.51 -22.37 5.10
C GLY A 226 6.36 -21.87 6.52
N LEU A 227 5.18 -22.13 7.06
CA LEU A 227 4.79 -21.85 8.43
C LEU A 227 4.31 -23.14 9.08
N VAL A 228 4.73 -23.37 10.33
CA VAL A 228 4.17 -24.40 11.20
C VAL A 228 3.57 -23.76 12.45
N ASP A 229 2.43 -24.31 12.89
CA ASP A 229 1.77 -23.93 14.13
C ASP A 229 1.22 -25.18 14.85
N ALA A 230 0.91 -25.04 16.14
CA ALA A 230 0.26 -26.06 16.94
C ALA A 230 -1.27 -25.87 16.86
N GLY A 231 -1.95 -26.76 16.12
CA GLY A 231 -3.40 -26.79 15.97
C GLY A 231 -4.09 -27.67 17.03
N GLU A 232 -5.40 -27.91 16.86
CA GLU A 232 -6.22 -28.72 17.77
C GLU A 232 -5.96 -30.23 17.69
N GLU A 233 -5.52 -30.73 16.53
CA GLU A 233 -5.31 -32.17 16.29
C GLU A 233 -3.84 -32.54 16.04
N GLY A 234 -2.95 -31.56 15.91
CA GLY A 234 -1.52 -31.78 15.73
C GLY A 234 -0.75 -30.52 15.38
N LEU A 235 0.42 -30.69 14.77
CA LEU A 235 1.08 -29.59 14.06
C LEU A 235 0.42 -29.40 12.70
N THR A 236 0.03 -28.16 12.38
CA THR A 236 -0.59 -27.80 11.12
C THR A 236 0.20 -26.69 10.46
N GLY A 237 0.20 -26.63 9.14
CA GLY A 237 0.95 -25.58 8.46
C GLY A 237 0.83 -25.64 6.95
N TRP A 238 1.63 -24.80 6.31
CA TRP A 238 1.81 -24.81 4.86
C TRP A 238 3.28 -24.70 4.50
N VAL A 239 3.63 -25.24 3.34
CA VAL A 239 4.97 -25.16 2.76
C VAL A 239 4.87 -25.07 1.25
N TRP A 240 5.83 -24.39 0.62
CA TRP A 240 5.96 -24.39 -0.82
C TRP A 240 7.42 -24.28 -1.27
N LEU A 241 7.65 -24.63 -2.54
CA LEU A 241 8.93 -24.55 -3.22
C LEU A 241 8.82 -23.51 -4.34
N PRO A 242 9.22 -22.25 -4.14
CA PRO A 242 9.09 -21.20 -5.15
C PRO A 242 9.73 -21.60 -6.50
N HIS A 243 10.88 -22.28 -6.43
CA HIS A 243 11.68 -22.68 -7.58
C HIS A 243 11.42 -24.13 -8.07
N ASP A 244 10.53 -24.87 -7.40
CA ASP A 244 10.08 -26.22 -7.79
C ASP A 244 8.59 -26.46 -7.45
N SER A 245 7.75 -25.48 -7.81
CA SER A 245 6.33 -25.41 -7.40
C SER A 245 5.46 -26.59 -7.87
N ALA A 246 5.96 -27.40 -8.81
CA ALA A 246 5.27 -28.58 -9.33
C ALA A 246 5.33 -29.79 -8.37
N ASN A 247 6.33 -29.87 -7.49
CA ASN A 247 6.54 -31.01 -6.61
C ASN A 247 6.06 -30.74 -5.18
N ALA A 248 5.62 -31.80 -4.49
CA ALA A 248 5.27 -31.76 -3.08
C ALA A 248 6.56 -31.65 -2.22
N PRO A 249 6.65 -30.68 -1.29
CA PRO A 249 7.82 -30.55 -0.42
C PRO A 249 7.90 -31.72 0.58
N LEU A 250 9.12 -32.23 0.80
CA LEU A 250 9.41 -33.22 1.84
C LEU A 250 9.92 -32.53 3.10
N LEU A 251 9.21 -32.74 4.21
CA LEU A 251 9.50 -32.15 5.51
C LEU A 251 10.05 -33.21 6.48
N ASN A 252 11.01 -32.82 7.31
CA ASN A 252 11.60 -33.68 8.35
C ASN A 252 11.26 -33.15 9.73
N ILE A 253 10.77 -34.02 10.61
CA ILE A 253 10.58 -33.70 12.04
C ILE A 253 11.78 -34.22 12.81
N LEU A 254 12.45 -33.33 13.52
CA LEU A 254 13.61 -33.65 14.36
C LEU A 254 13.30 -33.32 15.82
N ASP A 255 13.86 -34.09 16.74
CA ASP A 255 13.84 -33.73 18.16
C ASP A 255 14.69 -32.46 18.36
N ALA A 256 14.14 -31.43 19.04
CA ALA A 256 14.80 -30.12 19.10
C ALA A 256 16.09 -30.11 19.94
N LYS A 257 16.27 -31.07 20.85
CA LYS A 257 17.45 -31.17 21.72
C LYS A 257 18.56 -32.00 21.09
N THR A 258 18.20 -33.16 20.52
CA THR A 258 19.14 -34.17 20.02
C THR A 258 19.37 -34.09 18.50
N ASN A 259 18.54 -33.34 17.77
CA ASN A 259 18.48 -33.32 16.30
C ASN A 259 18.25 -34.70 15.66
N LYS A 260 17.82 -35.70 16.43
CA LYS A 260 17.50 -37.03 15.90
C LYS A 260 16.25 -36.92 15.04
N LYS A 261 16.31 -37.43 13.81
CA LYS A 261 15.15 -37.49 12.93
C LYS A 261 14.10 -38.45 13.48
N ILE A 262 12.89 -37.93 13.66
CA ILE A 262 11.72 -38.65 14.16
C ILE A 262 10.95 -39.24 12.97
N LEU A 263 10.54 -38.38 12.02
CA LEU A 263 9.81 -38.80 10.82
C LEU A 263 10.09 -37.87 9.63
N THR A 264 9.76 -38.35 8.43
CA THR A 264 9.75 -37.58 7.18
C THR A 264 8.36 -37.71 6.57
N PHE A 265 7.77 -36.61 6.10
CA PHE A 265 6.46 -36.61 5.46
C PHE A 265 6.43 -35.70 4.22
N SER A 266 5.47 -35.95 3.31
CA SER A 266 5.24 -35.19 2.08
C SER A 266 3.99 -34.33 2.22
N ALA A 267 4.08 -33.03 1.92
CA ALA A 267 2.93 -32.14 1.92
C ALA A 267 2.28 -32.14 0.52
N GLU A 268 1.27 -33.01 0.32
CA GLU A 268 0.66 -33.24 -1.00
C GLU A 268 -0.57 -32.37 -1.28
N ASP A 269 -1.33 -32.03 -0.23
CA ASP A 269 -2.59 -31.29 -0.37
C ASP A 269 -2.35 -29.83 -0.72
N PHE A 270 -3.15 -29.26 -1.62
CA PHE A 270 -3.10 -27.83 -1.93
C PHE A 270 -3.66 -27.00 -0.77
N CYS A 271 -3.08 -25.82 -0.56
CA CYS A 271 -3.52 -24.88 0.47
C CYS A 271 -4.24 -23.70 -0.16
N ASP A 272 -5.57 -23.62 0.05
CA ASP A 272 -6.41 -22.53 -0.46
C ASP A 272 -6.50 -21.34 0.51
N SER A 273 -5.99 -21.47 1.74
CA SER A 273 -6.09 -20.45 2.79
C SER A 273 -4.99 -19.38 2.72
N VAL A 274 -4.04 -19.49 1.79
CA VAL A 274 -2.94 -18.53 1.62
C VAL A 274 -3.16 -17.70 0.35
N SER A 275 -3.40 -16.40 0.53
CA SER A 275 -3.48 -15.45 -0.58
C SER A 275 -2.08 -15.04 -1.05
N SER A 276 -1.62 -15.59 -2.17
CA SER A 276 -0.29 -15.28 -2.74
C SER A 276 -0.21 -13.89 -3.36
N LYS A 277 0.90 -13.18 -3.10
CA LYS A 277 1.32 -12.04 -3.94
C LYS A 277 2.05 -12.50 -5.19
N GLN A 278 2.67 -13.68 -5.21
CA GLN A 278 3.33 -14.21 -6.40
C GLN A 278 2.34 -14.92 -7.35
N PRO A 279 2.31 -14.58 -8.65
CA PRO A 279 1.48 -15.28 -9.64
C PRO A 279 1.71 -16.79 -9.66
N LEU A 280 0.61 -17.54 -9.69
CA LEU A 280 0.61 -19.01 -9.82
C LEU A 280 1.39 -19.75 -8.72
N ALA A 281 1.57 -19.14 -7.54
CA ALA A 281 2.13 -19.83 -6.39
C ALA A 281 1.28 -21.06 -6.01
N ARG A 282 1.96 -22.12 -5.56
CA ARG A 282 1.32 -23.42 -5.28
C ARG A 282 1.67 -23.87 -3.87
N TYR A 283 1.02 -23.30 -2.87
CA TYR A 283 1.19 -23.71 -1.48
C TYR A 283 0.64 -25.11 -1.22
N ARG A 284 1.30 -25.85 -0.32
CA ARG A 284 0.87 -27.17 0.14
C ARG A 284 0.55 -27.14 1.62
N ALA A 285 -0.61 -27.65 2.00
CA ALA A 285 -1.00 -27.79 3.39
C ALA A 285 -0.43 -29.09 3.97
N PHE A 286 -0.24 -29.11 5.30
CA PHE A 286 0.08 -30.34 6.01
C PHE A 286 -0.51 -30.36 7.42
N THR A 287 -0.75 -31.58 7.92
CA THR A 287 -1.14 -31.85 9.31
C THR A 287 -0.39 -33.07 9.82
N ILE A 288 0.19 -32.98 11.01
CA ILE A 288 0.93 -34.05 11.69
C ILE A 288 0.27 -34.29 13.05
N PRO A 289 -0.41 -35.42 13.27
CA PRO A 289 -1.17 -35.65 14.49
C PRO A 289 -0.24 -35.76 15.72
N PHE A 290 -0.73 -35.37 16.91
CA PHE A 290 0.06 -35.47 18.15
C PHE A 290 0.56 -36.89 18.44
N SER A 291 -0.20 -37.91 18.05
CA SER A 291 0.19 -39.31 18.20
C SER A 291 1.48 -39.69 17.45
N ALA A 292 1.89 -38.89 16.47
CA ALA A 292 3.12 -39.07 15.70
C ALA A 292 4.29 -38.21 16.24
N LEU A 293 4.08 -37.40 17.28
CA LEU A 293 5.05 -36.47 17.84
C LEU A 293 5.53 -36.95 19.22
N PRO A 294 6.82 -36.74 19.57
CA PRO A 294 7.31 -36.99 20.92
C PRO A 294 6.84 -35.89 21.89
N GLU A 295 6.94 -36.16 23.20
CA GLU A 295 6.77 -35.12 24.21
C GLU A 295 7.89 -34.06 24.12
N GLY A 296 7.50 -32.79 24.15
CA GLY A 296 8.41 -31.64 24.15
C GLY A 296 8.72 -31.04 22.77
N PRO A 297 9.65 -30.08 22.70
CA PRO A 297 9.85 -29.28 21.49
C PRO A 297 10.43 -30.10 20.34
N VAL A 298 9.85 -29.88 19.16
CA VAL A 298 10.26 -30.48 17.89
C VAL A 298 10.65 -29.42 16.88
N ARG A 299 11.47 -29.82 15.90
CA ARG A 299 11.87 -29.01 14.76
C ARG A 299 11.21 -29.51 13.49
N VAL A 300 10.60 -28.62 12.73
CA VAL A 300 10.03 -28.90 11.41
C VAL A 300 10.93 -28.30 10.34
N VAL A 301 11.62 -29.17 9.60
CA VAL A 301 12.72 -28.80 8.72
C VAL A 301 12.36 -29.06 7.26
N GLY A 302 12.55 -28.03 6.44
CA GLY A 302 12.37 -28.04 4.99
C GLY A 302 13.35 -28.94 4.22
N PRO A 303 13.10 -29.15 2.91
CA PRO A 303 14.01 -29.92 2.06
C PRO A 303 15.35 -29.22 1.79
N ASP A 304 15.46 -27.92 2.09
CA ASP A 304 16.70 -27.13 2.14
C ASP A 304 17.49 -27.33 3.45
N GLY A 305 16.94 -28.05 4.42
CA GLY A 305 17.56 -28.30 5.72
C GLY A 305 17.37 -27.18 6.75
N LYS A 306 16.52 -26.19 6.47
CA LYS A 306 16.22 -25.07 7.40
C LYS A 306 14.91 -25.30 8.14
N ASP A 307 14.80 -24.74 9.34
CA ASP A 307 13.53 -24.72 10.08
C ASP A 307 12.49 -23.88 9.33
N LEU A 308 11.24 -24.37 9.28
CA LEU A 308 10.10 -23.55 8.85
C LEU A 308 9.84 -22.45 9.88
N ALA A 309 9.19 -21.35 9.46
CA ALA A 309 8.76 -20.31 10.39
C ALA A 309 7.82 -20.90 11.45
N GLY A 310 8.04 -20.55 12.72
CA GLY A 310 7.33 -21.15 13.87
C GLY A 310 8.02 -22.37 14.48
N SER A 311 9.07 -22.94 13.85
CA SER A 311 9.92 -23.99 14.41
C SER A 311 11.19 -23.41 15.07
N PRO A 312 11.68 -23.94 16.22
CA PRO A 312 11.16 -25.08 16.98
C PRO A 312 9.83 -24.75 17.67
N ILE A 313 8.99 -25.76 17.86
CA ILE A 313 7.67 -25.64 18.46
C ILE A 313 7.44 -26.76 19.47
N ASP A 314 6.89 -26.44 20.65
CA ASP A 314 6.40 -27.43 21.62
C ASP A 314 4.90 -27.68 21.38
N PRO A 315 4.51 -28.86 20.84
CA PRO A 315 3.12 -29.16 20.50
C PRO A 315 2.17 -29.14 21.72
N ASP A 316 2.69 -29.34 22.93
CA ASP A 316 1.91 -29.46 24.17
C ASP A 316 1.89 -28.16 25.01
N MET A 317 2.56 -27.11 24.55
CA MET A 317 2.83 -25.87 25.30
C MET A 317 1.58 -25.23 25.92
N LEU A 318 0.49 -25.14 25.16
CA LEU A 318 -0.74 -24.44 25.58
C LEU A 318 -1.81 -25.39 26.14
N ARG A 319 -1.81 -26.66 25.76
CA ARG A 319 -2.76 -27.68 26.25
C ARG A 319 -2.52 -28.03 27.71
N SER A 320 -1.25 -28.15 28.08
CA SER A 320 -0.84 -28.60 29.41
C SER A 320 -1.17 -27.56 30.50
N GLY A 321 -1.08 -26.27 30.18
CA GLY A 321 -1.30 -25.16 31.13
C GLY A 321 -2.66 -25.19 31.85
N VAL A 322 -3.76 -25.21 31.10
CA VAL A 322 -5.12 -25.12 31.69
C VAL A 322 -5.49 -26.37 32.48
N SER A 323 -5.16 -27.56 31.94
CA SER A 323 -5.42 -28.84 32.61
C SER A 323 -4.58 -29.00 33.88
N GLN A 324 -3.30 -28.59 33.85
CA GLN A 324 -2.40 -28.60 35.01
C GLN A 324 -2.79 -27.58 36.08
N ILE A 325 -3.26 -26.38 35.69
CA ILE A 325 -3.79 -25.37 36.64
C ILE A 325 -5.07 -25.89 37.30
N ALA A 326 -6.01 -26.44 36.52
CA ALA A 326 -7.23 -27.03 37.05
C ALA A 326 -6.92 -28.18 38.02
N HIS A 327 -5.92 -29.01 37.70
CA HIS A 327 -5.46 -30.09 38.57
C HIS A 327 -4.80 -29.55 39.85
N TYR A 328 -3.91 -28.56 39.73
CA TYR A 328 -3.25 -27.90 40.87
C TYR A 328 -4.28 -27.26 41.83
N ILE A 329 -5.27 -26.53 41.30
CA ILE A 329 -6.35 -25.92 42.11
C ILE A 329 -7.22 -27.01 42.77
N ALA A 330 -7.51 -28.11 42.05
CA ALA A 330 -8.27 -29.24 42.58
C ALA A 330 -7.52 -30.02 43.68
N GLU A 331 -6.19 -30.02 43.66
CA GLU A 331 -5.37 -30.60 44.74
C GLU A 331 -5.25 -29.66 45.94
N GLN A 332 -5.09 -28.35 45.72
CA GLN A 332 -5.08 -27.32 46.78
C GLN A 332 -6.39 -27.28 47.59
N THR A 333 -7.53 -27.58 46.94
CA THR A 333 -8.85 -27.60 47.59
C THR A 333 -9.15 -28.89 48.39
N LYS A 334 -8.29 -29.92 48.32
CA LYS A 334 -8.53 -31.23 48.98
C LYS A 334 -7.84 -31.42 50.34
N GLY A 335 -7.16 -30.40 50.88
CA GLY A 335 -6.74 -30.36 52.28
C GLY A 335 -5.83 -31.52 52.75
N LYS A 336 -5.01 -32.10 51.88
CA LYS A 336 -4.04 -33.15 52.26
C LYS A 336 -2.64 -32.58 52.47
N ASP A 337 -1.97 -33.15 53.47
CA ASP A 337 -0.62 -32.85 53.94
C ASP A 337 0.41 -32.91 52.79
N LEU A 338 1.07 -31.78 52.52
CA LEU A 338 1.81 -31.48 51.29
C LEU A 338 3.29 -31.92 51.33
N SER A 339 3.70 -32.78 52.26
CA SER A 339 5.11 -33.10 52.45
C SER A 339 5.70 -34.06 51.40
N GLN A 340 4.92 -34.69 50.52
CA GLN A 340 5.42 -35.67 49.53
C GLN A 340 4.78 -35.70 48.13
N ALA A 341 3.87 -34.79 47.78
CA ALA A 341 3.31 -34.74 46.41
C ALA A 341 4.13 -33.81 45.52
N CYS A 342 4.93 -34.38 44.61
CA CYS A 342 5.61 -33.63 43.55
C CYS A 342 4.58 -33.27 42.47
N VAL A 343 3.83 -32.19 42.68
CA VAL A 343 2.88 -31.67 41.69
C VAL A 343 3.66 -30.87 40.66
N SER A 344 3.65 -31.30 39.39
CA SER A 344 4.30 -30.56 38.32
C SER A 344 3.57 -29.24 38.09
N VAL A 345 4.20 -28.13 38.46
CA VAL A 345 3.73 -26.78 38.14
C VAL A 345 3.63 -26.64 36.62
N PRO A 346 2.56 -26.02 36.07
CA PRO A 346 2.45 -25.83 34.64
C PRO A 346 3.64 -25.06 34.09
N LYS A 347 4.14 -25.47 32.91
CA LYS A 347 5.28 -24.80 32.26
C LYS A 347 5.01 -23.33 31.97
N ILE A 348 3.75 -22.96 31.72
CA ILE A 348 3.32 -21.59 31.40
C ILE A 348 1.98 -21.31 32.09
N ILE A 349 1.89 -20.15 32.76
CA ILE A 349 0.66 -19.66 33.40
C ILE A 349 0.25 -18.35 32.69
N PRO A 350 -0.99 -18.25 32.15
CA PRO A 350 -1.50 -16.99 31.61
C PRO A 350 -1.55 -15.90 32.69
N ILE A 351 -1.11 -14.69 32.33
CA ILE A 351 -1.11 -13.50 33.18
C ILE A 351 -2.02 -12.46 32.53
N PRO A 352 -3.29 -12.34 32.95
CA PRO A 352 -4.21 -11.35 32.40
C PRO A 352 -3.66 -9.93 32.47
N VAL A 353 -4.00 -9.10 31.49
CA VAL A 353 -3.58 -7.69 31.50
C VAL A 353 -4.26 -6.95 32.66
N MET A 354 -3.46 -6.38 33.55
CA MET A 354 -3.92 -5.57 34.67
C MET A 354 -3.73 -4.09 34.36
N GLU A 355 -4.78 -3.27 34.47
CA GLU A 355 -4.69 -1.81 34.27
C GLU A 355 -4.09 -1.10 35.49
N ASP A 356 -4.48 -1.50 36.69
CA ASP A 356 -3.97 -0.95 37.95
C ASP A 356 -3.37 -2.08 38.81
N GLY A 357 -2.09 -2.37 38.62
CA GLY A 357 -1.38 -3.34 39.44
C GLY A 357 -0.98 -2.72 40.78
N GLY A 358 -1.50 -3.22 41.89
CA GLY A 358 -1.03 -2.85 43.25
C GLY A 358 0.40 -3.33 43.57
N ALA A 359 1.07 -4.01 42.65
CA ALA A 359 2.45 -4.46 42.77
C ALA A 359 3.42 -3.29 42.67
N GLN A 360 4.49 -3.33 43.48
CA GLN A 360 5.58 -2.35 43.43
C GLN A 360 6.85 -3.08 42.98
N PRO A 361 7.59 -2.55 42.00
CA PRO A 361 8.82 -3.17 41.54
C PRO A 361 9.88 -3.16 42.64
N LYS A 362 10.70 -4.22 42.72
CA LYS A 362 11.85 -4.23 43.65
C LYS A 362 13.00 -3.47 43.03
N VAL A 363 13.18 -2.23 43.43
CA VAL A 363 14.18 -1.34 42.85
C VAL A 363 15.52 -1.50 43.58
N LEU A 364 16.57 -1.81 42.83
CA LEU A 364 17.94 -1.75 43.33
C LEU A 364 18.40 -0.28 43.18
N GLY A 365 18.75 0.39 44.28
CA GLY A 365 18.94 1.84 44.34
C GLY A 365 20.15 2.41 43.56
N ASP A 366 20.89 1.57 42.84
CA ASP A 366 22.11 1.92 42.10
C ASP A 366 21.88 1.90 40.59
N THR A 367 22.63 2.72 39.84
CA THR A 367 22.62 2.65 38.37
C THR A 367 23.64 1.62 37.88
N ALA A 368 23.28 0.79 36.91
CA ALA A 368 24.19 -0.18 36.30
C ALA A 368 24.95 0.37 35.08
N GLY A 369 26.00 -0.33 34.64
CA GLY A 369 26.61 -0.08 33.32
C GLY A 369 25.63 -0.45 32.19
N THR A 370 25.75 0.19 31.03
CA THR A 370 24.87 -0.06 29.88
C THR A 370 25.58 -0.91 28.82
N VAL A 371 24.87 -1.87 28.24
CA VAL A 371 25.33 -2.68 27.10
C VAL A 371 24.35 -2.63 25.95
N VAL A 372 24.83 -2.37 24.74
CA VAL A 372 24.04 -2.43 23.50
C VAL A 372 24.20 -3.83 22.89
N VAL A 373 23.09 -4.51 22.61
CA VAL A 373 23.03 -5.85 22.02
C VAL A 373 22.43 -5.73 20.62
N ILE A 374 23.19 -6.14 19.61
CA ILE A 374 22.83 -6.04 18.18
C ILE A 374 22.77 -7.44 17.58
N PRO A 375 21.58 -8.05 17.41
CA PRO A 375 21.44 -9.30 16.69
C PRO A 375 21.58 -9.08 15.18
N VAL A 376 22.34 -9.95 14.50
CA VAL A 376 22.66 -9.85 13.07
C VAL A 376 22.29 -11.15 12.38
N PHE A 377 21.62 -11.09 11.22
CA PHE A 377 21.32 -12.27 10.42
C PHE A 377 21.51 -12.08 8.90
N LYS A 378 21.08 -10.95 8.33
CA LYS A 378 21.14 -10.66 6.89
C LYS A 378 21.37 -9.18 6.62
N ASN A 379 21.56 -8.83 5.34
CA ASN A 379 21.70 -7.47 4.84
C ASN A 379 23.00 -6.80 5.31
N SER A 380 24.11 -7.19 4.68
CA SER A 380 25.44 -6.59 4.88
C SER A 380 25.46 -5.07 4.93
N MET A 381 24.84 -4.40 3.95
CA MET A 381 24.85 -2.94 3.90
C MET A 381 24.15 -2.29 5.11
N LEU A 382 22.95 -2.77 5.45
CA LEU A 382 22.18 -2.21 6.57
C LEU A 382 22.88 -2.48 7.92
N THR A 383 23.37 -3.71 8.11
CA THR A 383 24.08 -4.09 9.32
C THR A 383 25.32 -3.22 9.54
N LEU A 384 26.13 -3.04 8.51
CA LEU A 384 27.33 -2.21 8.63
C LEU A 384 26.96 -0.74 8.88
N ALA A 385 25.91 -0.21 8.23
CA ALA A 385 25.44 1.15 8.50
C ALA A 385 25.01 1.34 9.96
N CYS A 386 24.26 0.40 10.52
CA CYS A 386 23.91 0.37 11.95
C CYS A 386 25.16 0.41 12.84
N LEU A 387 26.10 -0.51 12.61
CA LEU A 387 27.34 -0.60 13.41
C LEU A 387 28.20 0.68 13.32
N HIS A 388 28.29 1.29 12.14
CA HIS A 388 28.95 2.57 11.93
C HIS A 388 28.26 3.70 12.70
N SER A 389 26.93 3.79 12.64
CA SER A 389 26.15 4.81 13.37
C SER A 389 26.32 4.67 14.90
N VAL A 390 26.28 3.44 15.42
CA VAL A 390 26.53 3.15 16.84
C VAL A 390 27.93 3.60 17.23
N ARG A 391 28.97 3.17 16.49
CA ARG A 391 30.36 3.57 16.77
C ARG A 391 30.56 5.08 16.73
N ALA A 392 29.91 5.78 15.81
CA ALA A 392 29.99 7.23 15.69
C ALA A 392 29.27 7.97 16.83
N SER A 393 28.16 7.41 17.33
CA SER A 393 27.33 8.01 18.39
C SER A 393 27.92 7.88 19.80
N LEU A 394 28.78 6.88 20.06
CA LEU A 394 29.35 6.60 21.38
C LEU A 394 30.69 7.32 21.57
N LYS A 395 30.88 8.01 22.71
CA LYS A 395 32.13 8.73 23.02
C LYS A 395 33.15 7.78 23.65
N PRO A 396 34.47 7.98 23.44
CA PRO A 396 35.51 7.11 24.00
C PRO A 396 35.56 7.02 25.53
N LYS A 397 34.87 7.92 26.25
CA LYS A 397 34.79 7.94 27.72
C LYS A 397 33.55 7.22 28.27
N ASP A 398 32.64 6.79 27.41
CA ASP A 398 31.40 6.14 27.83
C ASP A 398 31.72 4.68 28.18
N ALA A 399 31.40 4.27 29.40
CA ALA A 399 31.54 2.87 29.86
C ALA A 399 30.44 1.97 29.26
N VAL A 400 30.22 2.08 27.95
CA VAL A 400 29.18 1.36 27.21
C VAL A 400 29.83 0.20 26.45
N HIS A 401 29.35 -1.02 26.69
CA HIS A 401 29.79 -2.18 25.92
C HIS A 401 28.85 -2.41 24.73
N VAL A 402 29.38 -2.87 23.60
CA VAL A 402 28.57 -3.27 22.44
C VAL A 402 28.82 -4.74 22.13
N TRP A 403 27.75 -5.52 22.07
CA TRP A 403 27.75 -6.95 21.79
C TRP A 403 26.97 -7.21 20.51
N VAL A 404 27.65 -7.73 19.50
CA VAL A 404 27.07 -8.10 18.21
C VAL A 404 26.93 -9.61 18.16
N VAL A 405 25.70 -10.10 17.96
CA VAL A 405 25.39 -11.53 17.95
C VAL A 405 24.98 -11.96 16.55
N ASN A 406 25.87 -12.65 15.83
CA ASN A 406 25.55 -13.25 14.55
C ASN A 406 24.71 -14.52 14.75
N ASP A 407 23.47 -14.47 14.27
CA ASP A 407 22.49 -15.55 14.36
C ASP A 407 22.60 -16.57 13.23
N ALA A 408 23.82 -17.07 13.00
CA ALA A 408 24.17 -17.97 11.90
C ALA A 408 23.74 -17.44 10.52
N SER A 409 24.18 -16.22 10.19
CA SER A 409 23.92 -15.62 8.89
C SER A 409 24.31 -16.54 7.72
N PRO A 410 23.48 -16.63 6.66
CA PRO A 410 23.82 -17.36 5.45
C PRO A 410 24.71 -16.55 4.48
N GLU A 411 25.09 -15.31 4.82
CA GLU A 411 25.88 -14.41 3.97
C GLU A 411 27.35 -14.39 4.43
N PRO A 412 28.29 -15.12 3.78
CA PRO A 412 29.68 -15.19 4.22
C PRO A 412 30.38 -13.83 4.27
N ASP A 413 30.03 -12.95 3.32
CA ASP A 413 30.58 -11.58 3.25
C ASP A 413 30.11 -10.71 4.41
N LEU A 414 28.86 -10.85 4.86
CA LEU A 414 28.34 -10.19 6.07
C LEU A 414 29.11 -10.66 7.30
N VAL A 415 29.23 -11.97 7.50
CA VAL A 415 29.92 -12.57 8.65
C VAL A 415 31.35 -12.06 8.75
N THR A 416 32.08 -12.08 7.63
CA THR A 416 33.46 -11.60 7.56
C THR A 416 33.55 -10.11 7.86
N SER A 417 32.72 -9.30 7.22
CA SER A 417 32.75 -7.84 7.36
C SER A 417 32.38 -7.38 8.78
N VAL A 418 31.37 -7.98 9.39
CA VAL A 418 30.93 -7.67 10.75
C VAL A 418 31.98 -8.07 11.78
N SER A 419 32.59 -9.27 11.64
CA SER A 419 33.65 -9.72 12.53
C SER A 419 34.86 -8.78 12.51
N VAL A 420 35.31 -8.39 11.31
CA VAL A 420 36.40 -7.42 11.12
C VAL A 420 36.04 -6.06 11.72
N PHE A 421 34.83 -5.56 11.46
CA PHE A 421 34.36 -4.29 12.02
C PHE A 421 34.37 -4.34 13.56
N CYS A 422 33.83 -5.40 14.16
CA CYS A 422 33.78 -5.55 15.61
C CYS A 422 35.17 -5.51 16.23
N GLN A 423 36.14 -6.20 15.63
CA GLN A 423 37.54 -6.17 16.07
C GLN A 423 38.13 -4.75 16.03
N GLN A 424 37.87 -3.99 14.97
CA GLN A 424 38.37 -2.62 14.82
C GLN A 424 37.67 -1.61 15.74
N ALA A 425 36.40 -1.84 16.05
CA ALA A 425 35.59 -0.99 16.91
C ALA A 425 35.74 -1.32 18.41
N GLY A 426 36.37 -2.46 18.75
CA GLY A 426 36.43 -2.97 20.12
C GLY A 426 35.09 -3.55 20.60
N PHE A 427 34.21 -3.94 19.69
CA PHE A 427 32.92 -4.56 20.01
C PHE A 427 33.10 -6.07 20.23
N ARG A 428 32.28 -6.65 21.11
CA ARG A 428 32.29 -8.09 21.34
C ARG A 428 31.43 -8.78 20.29
N TYR A 429 32.03 -9.70 19.53
CA TYR A 429 31.34 -10.50 18.53
C TYR A 429 31.06 -11.91 19.07
N LEU A 430 29.82 -12.38 18.93
CA LEU A 430 29.39 -13.75 19.24
C LEU A 430 28.76 -14.37 17.99
N GLU A 431 29.05 -15.64 17.76
CA GLU A 431 28.52 -16.39 16.61
C GLU A 431 27.76 -17.62 17.07
N ARG A 432 26.49 -17.71 16.65
CA ARG A 432 25.63 -18.85 16.95
C ARG A 432 25.79 -19.94 15.90
N ALA A 433 25.67 -21.19 16.34
CA ALA A 433 25.76 -22.35 15.45
C ALA A 433 24.52 -22.53 14.54
N ARG A 434 23.39 -21.89 14.87
CA ARG A 434 22.14 -21.97 14.11
C ARG A 434 21.32 -20.69 14.27
N ASN A 435 20.54 -20.36 13.25
CA ASN A 435 19.53 -19.32 13.33
C ASN A 435 18.43 -19.77 14.29
N GLY A 436 18.19 -18.96 15.32
CA GLY A 436 17.09 -19.14 16.27
C GLY A 436 16.18 -17.93 16.36
N GLY A 437 16.39 -16.94 15.50
CA GLY A 437 15.71 -15.67 15.46
C GLY A 437 16.09 -14.71 16.58
N PHE A 438 15.37 -13.59 16.62
CA PHE A 438 15.64 -12.47 17.51
C PHE A 438 15.68 -12.85 19.00
N PRO A 439 14.72 -13.62 19.56
CA PRO A 439 14.72 -13.97 20.98
C PRO A 439 15.99 -14.75 21.37
N CYS A 440 16.35 -15.77 20.58
CA CYS A 440 17.53 -16.59 20.85
C CYS A 440 18.84 -15.80 20.75
N ALA A 441 18.96 -14.95 19.73
CA ALA A 441 20.16 -14.13 19.50
C ALA A 441 20.36 -13.11 20.63
N VAL A 442 19.29 -12.42 21.04
CA VAL A 442 19.33 -11.48 22.16
C VAL A 442 19.63 -12.20 23.48
N ASN A 443 18.94 -13.30 23.76
CA ASN A 443 19.15 -14.05 25.00
C ASN A 443 20.57 -14.60 25.15
N GLU A 444 21.24 -14.93 24.05
CA GLU A 444 22.65 -15.35 24.07
C GLU A 444 23.53 -14.29 24.74
N ALA A 445 23.31 -13.00 24.46
CA ALA A 445 23.99 -11.92 25.14
C ALA A 445 23.43 -11.67 26.55
N LEU A 446 22.11 -11.60 26.72
CA LEU A 446 21.47 -11.25 28.01
C LEU A 446 21.81 -12.22 29.14
N ARG A 447 22.03 -13.51 28.86
CA ARG A 447 22.51 -14.50 29.85
C ARG A 447 23.82 -14.08 30.53
N HIS A 448 24.67 -13.32 29.84
CA HIS A 448 25.93 -12.81 30.36
C HIS A 448 25.82 -11.39 30.96
N LEU A 449 24.69 -10.71 30.73
CA LEU A 449 24.55 -9.26 30.93
C LEU A 449 23.42 -8.90 31.92
N ILE A 450 22.86 -9.87 32.65
CA ILE A 450 21.69 -9.66 33.53
C ILE A 450 21.90 -8.61 34.63
N ALA A 451 23.15 -8.28 34.97
CA ALA A 451 23.51 -7.23 35.93
C ALA A 451 23.69 -5.84 35.31
N HIS A 452 23.56 -5.72 33.98
CA HIS A 452 23.70 -4.48 33.23
C HIS A 452 22.35 -4.02 32.70
N ASP A 453 22.21 -2.71 32.48
CA ASP A 453 21.12 -2.22 31.66
C ASP A 453 21.40 -2.63 30.20
N ALA A 454 20.40 -3.14 29.52
CA ALA A 454 20.54 -3.67 28.17
C ALA A 454 19.77 -2.79 27.17
N VAL A 455 20.38 -2.47 26.04
CA VAL A 455 19.68 -1.90 24.89
C VAL A 455 19.64 -2.93 23.79
N LEU A 456 18.45 -3.41 23.46
CA LEU A 456 18.22 -4.24 22.29
C LEU A 456 18.11 -3.30 21.09
N LEU A 457 18.97 -3.47 20.09
CA LEU A 457 19.01 -2.61 18.91
C LEU A 457 19.09 -3.47 17.65
N ASN A 458 18.08 -3.41 16.79
CA ASN A 458 18.09 -4.16 15.54
C ASN A 458 19.23 -3.71 14.61
N SER A 459 19.76 -4.65 13.81
CA SER A 459 20.85 -4.39 12.86
C SER A 459 20.46 -3.53 11.66
N ASP A 460 19.18 -3.17 11.50
CA ASP A 460 18.64 -2.33 10.42
C ASP A 460 18.18 -0.96 10.92
N THR A 461 18.85 -0.46 11.98
CA THR A 461 18.59 0.84 12.58
C THR A 461 19.73 1.83 12.34
N LEU A 462 19.40 3.13 12.38
CA LEU A 462 20.39 4.20 12.46
C LEU A 462 20.14 5.02 13.72
N VAL A 463 21.21 5.30 14.45
CA VAL A 463 21.18 6.09 15.69
C VAL A 463 21.95 7.40 15.52
N ALA A 464 21.55 8.43 16.25
CA ALA A 464 22.15 9.77 16.24
C ALA A 464 22.82 10.09 17.59
N GLU A 465 23.77 11.03 17.65
CA GLU A 465 24.46 11.38 18.91
C GLU A 465 23.47 11.74 20.05
N GLY A 466 23.73 11.24 21.26
CA GLY A 466 22.93 11.54 22.46
C GLY A 466 21.70 10.65 22.67
N TRP A 467 21.43 9.72 21.75
CA TRP A 467 20.26 8.82 21.82
C TRP A 467 20.26 7.96 23.10
N LEU A 468 21.41 7.35 23.42
CA LEU A 468 21.54 6.39 24.51
C LEU A 468 21.43 7.07 25.88
N GLU A 469 22.07 8.23 26.05
CA GLU A 469 22.02 9.02 27.28
C GLU A 469 20.60 9.52 27.54
N ALA A 470 19.88 9.90 26.48
CA ALA A 470 18.50 10.33 26.58
C ALA A 470 17.57 9.19 27.01
N LEU A 471 17.72 7.98 26.43
CA LEU A 471 16.97 6.79 26.87
C LEU A 471 17.26 6.45 28.33
N ARG A 472 18.54 6.39 28.70
CA ARG A 472 18.98 6.12 30.08
C ARG A 472 18.41 7.14 31.06
N LYS A 473 18.40 8.43 30.69
CA LYS A 473 17.84 9.48 31.54
C LYS A 473 16.35 9.27 31.83
N ILE A 474 15.57 8.84 30.84
CA ILE A 474 14.15 8.49 31.04
C ILE A 474 14.01 7.21 31.88
N ALA A 475 14.86 6.21 31.67
CA ALA A 475 14.81 4.94 32.39
C ALA A 475 15.00 5.11 33.91
N TYR A 476 15.80 6.10 34.32
CA TYR A 476 16.04 6.42 35.73
C TYR A 476 15.26 7.65 36.23
N ALA A 477 14.36 8.22 35.43
CA ALA A 477 13.55 9.37 35.84
C ALA A 477 12.48 9.00 36.88
N ALA A 478 12.05 7.72 36.90
CA ALA A 478 11.14 7.17 37.88
C ALA A 478 11.62 5.77 38.32
N PRO A 479 11.44 5.38 39.60
CA PRO A 479 11.93 4.12 40.11
C PRO A 479 11.26 2.90 39.46
N ASP A 480 10.04 3.06 38.97
CA ASP A 480 9.18 2.04 38.37
C ASP A 480 9.27 1.96 36.84
N THR A 481 10.18 2.69 36.19
CA THR A 481 10.42 2.55 34.74
C THR A 481 11.28 1.32 34.46
N GLY A 482 10.69 0.32 33.81
CA GLY A 482 11.39 -0.91 33.41
C GLY A 482 12.00 -0.83 32.03
N THR A 483 11.26 -0.24 31.08
CA THR A 483 11.72 -0.15 29.67
C THR A 483 11.48 1.22 29.06
N VAL A 484 12.32 1.58 28.08
CA VAL A 484 12.21 2.83 27.32
C VAL A 484 12.45 2.57 25.83
N THR A 485 11.56 3.09 24.98
CA THR A 485 11.63 2.97 23.52
C THR A 485 11.58 4.36 22.87
N PRO A 486 12.44 4.67 21.88
CA PRO A 486 12.39 5.94 21.14
C PRO A 486 11.27 5.97 20.10
N LEU A 487 11.00 7.12 19.50
CA LEU A 487 10.19 7.21 18.28
C LEU A 487 10.98 6.67 17.08
N SER A 488 10.27 6.24 16.03
CA SER A 488 10.87 5.76 14.78
C SER A 488 9.98 6.03 13.57
N ASN A 489 10.52 5.89 12.35
CA ASN A 489 9.75 5.98 11.12
C ASN A 489 8.73 4.84 10.97
N ASP A 490 9.06 3.63 11.39
CA ASP A 490 8.12 2.50 11.32
C ASP A 490 8.27 1.57 12.53
N ALA A 491 7.46 1.82 13.56
CA ALA A 491 7.51 1.12 14.84
C ALA A 491 6.14 1.10 15.55
N SER A 492 5.08 0.75 14.82
CA SER A 492 3.69 0.65 15.35
C SER A 492 3.26 1.88 16.16
N ILE A 493 3.06 1.74 17.48
CA ILE A 493 2.62 2.84 18.36
C ILE A 493 3.66 3.98 18.46
N PHE A 494 4.93 3.70 18.13
CA PHE A 494 6.03 4.67 18.15
C PHE A 494 6.28 5.34 16.78
N SER A 495 5.47 5.02 15.77
CA SER A 495 5.64 5.55 14.41
C SER A 495 5.46 7.07 14.34
N TYR A 496 6.36 7.70 13.58
CA TYR A 496 6.41 9.13 13.30
C TYR A 496 7.13 9.37 11.96
N PRO A 497 6.67 10.27 11.06
CA PRO A 497 5.62 11.28 11.24
C PRO A 497 4.18 10.77 11.30
N ASP A 498 3.80 9.85 10.41
CA ASP A 498 2.48 9.23 10.43
C ASP A 498 2.43 8.12 11.48
N LYS A 499 1.41 8.16 12.34
CA LYS A 499 1.23 7.15 13.39
C LYS A 499 0.83 5.78 12.85
N ASN A 500 0.33 5.72 11.61
CA ASN A 500 -0.06 4.48 10.96
C ASN A 500 1.13 3.75 10.32
N GLY A 501 2.35 4.30 10.39
CA GLY A 501 3.56 3.71 9.80
C GLY A 501 3.70 4.02 8.31
N ALA A 502 4.47 3.18 7.60
CA ALA A 502 4.82 3.37 6.18
C ALA A 502 5.51 4.72 5.88
N ASN A 503 6.18 5.30 6.88
CA ASN A 503 6.99 6.50 6.68
C ASN A 503 8.27 6.11 5.92
N PRO A 504 8.78 6.98 5.04
CA PRO A 504 10.06 6.75 4.37
C PRO A 504 11.17 6.45 5.38
N VAL A 505 12.04 5.49 5.04
CA VAL A 505 13.22 5.17 5.85
C VAL A 505 14.23 6.30 5.68
N PRO A 506 14.58 7.05 6.73
CA PRO A 506 15.53 8.14 6.61
C PRO A 506 16.96 7.62 6.49
N ASP A 507 17.81 8.35 5.77
CA ASP A 507 19.26 8.14 5.83
C ASP A 507 19.86 8.67 7.15
N GLN A 508 21.20 8.61 7.28
CA GLN A 508 21.86 9.06 8.52
C GLN A 508 21.72 10.56 8.78
N GLU A 509 21.79 11.40 7.74
CA GLU A 509 21.67 12.86 7.88
C GLU A 509 20.24 13.25 8.28
N GLU A 510 19.25 12.62 7.64
CA GLU A 510 17.85 12.77 8.00
C GLU A 510 17.56 12.25 9.42
N THR A 511 18.18 11.14 9.83
CA THR A 511 18.07 10.60 11.20
C THR A 511 18.60 11.59 12.24
N ASP A 512 19.76 12.19 11.98
CA ASP A 512 20.34 13.22 12.85
C ASP A 512 19.44 14.46 12.93
N MET A 513 18.84 14.87 11.80
CA MET A 513 17.88 15.98 11.76
C MET A 513 16.62 15.66 12.58
N PHE A 514 16.04 14.46 12.44
CA PHE A 514 14.89 14.04 13.23
C PHE A 514 15.21 13.98 14.73
N MET A 515 16.40 13.51 15.10
CA MET A 515 16.86 13.51 16.50
C MET A 515 16.96 14.92 17.07
N GLN A 516 17.55 15.87 16.32
CA GLN A 516 17.64 17.27 16.74
C GLN A 516 16.26 17.90 16.92
N MET A 517 15.33 17.64 15.98
CA MET A 517 13.95 18.11 16.07
C MET A 517 13.21 17.48 17.25
N ALA A 518 13.42 16.18 17.52
CA ALA A 518 12.85 15.46 18.65
C ALA A 518 13.32 16.07 19.98
N GLN A 519 14.61 16.34 20.09
CA GLN A 519 15.17 17.04 21.26
C GLN A 519 14.59 18.46 21.39
N ALA A 520 14.52 19.23 20.30
CA ALA A 520 13.96 20.58 20.34
C ALA A 520 12.49 20.61 20.78
N ALA A 521 11.70 19.63 20.33
CA ALA A 521 10.28 19.53 20.65
C ALA A 521 10.00 18.94 22.04
N ASN A 522 10.74 17.88 22.42
CA ASN A 522 10.31 16.94 23.44
C ASN A 522 11.45 16.47 24.39
N LYS A 523 12.58 17.19 24.49
CA LYS A 523 13.69 16.80 25.39
C LYS A 523 13.24 16.46 26.80
N GLY A 524 13.59 15.24 27.24
CA GLY A 524 13.29 14.74 28.58
C GLY A 524 11.81 14.41 28.84
N ARG A 525 10.96 14.47 27.82
CA ARG A 525 9.56 14.05 27.92
C ARG A 525 9.45 12.54 27.70
N ALA A 526 8.50 11.94 28.39
CA ALA A 526 8.16 10.54 28.23
C ALA A 526 6.65 10.33 28.38
N VAL A 527 6.12 9.32 27.71
CA VAL A 527 4.71 8.93 27.75
C VAL A 527 4.64 7.44 28.07
N GLU A 528 3.81 7.05 29.04
CA GLU A 528 3.62 5.63 29.35
C GLU A 528 2.93 4.92 28.17
N VAL A 529 3.47 3.76 27.81
CA VAL A 529 3.03 2.92 26.69
C VAL A 529 2.64 1.53 27.19
N PRO A 530 1.73 0.84 26.46
CA PRO A 530 1.33 -0.52 26.84
C PRO A 530 2.49 -1.50 26.70
N THR A 531 3.38 -1.30 25.73
CA THR A 531 4.50 -2.19 25.45
C THR A 531 5.66 -1.41 24.86
N ALA A 532 6.88 -1.89 25.05
CA ALA A 532 8.06 -1.48 24.31
C ALA A 532 8.08 -2.14 22.92
N HIS A 533 9.07 -1.80 22.10
CA HIS A 533 9.27 -2.38 20.77
C HIS A 533 10.72 -2.83 20.55
N GLY A 534 10.91 -4.06 20.03
CA GLY A 534 12.23 -4.69 19.91
C GLY A 534 13.23 -4.04 18.94
N PHE A 535 12.84 -3.05 18.11
CA PHE A 535 13.78 -2.39 17.20
C PHE A 535 14.83 -1.56 17.96
N CYS A 536 14.40 -0.93 19.06
CA CYS A 536 15.25 -0.20 20.00
C CYS A 536 14.55 -0.19 21.36
N MET A 537 15.04 -1.02 22.30
CA MET A 537 14.43 -1.20 23.62
C MET A 537 15.51 -1.13 24.70
N TYR A 538 15.47 -0.07 25.52
CA TYR A 538 16.25 0.01 26.75
C TYR A 538 15.54 -0.79 27.85
N ILE A 539 16.25 -1.66 28.55
CA ILE A 539 15.77 -2.48 29.65
C ILE A 539 16.65 -2.23 30.86
N ARG A 540 16.05 -1.79 31.95
CA ARG A 540 16.76 -1.59 33.22
C ARG A 540 17.12 -2.94 33.85
N HIS A 541 18.31 -3.05 34.42
CA HIS A 541 18.88 -4.31 34.93
C HIS A 541 18.00 -5.00 35.99
N ASP A 542 17.39 -4.23 36.90
CA ASP A 542 16.51 -4.74 37.96
C ASP A 542 15.16 -5.24 37.40
N CYS A 543 14.64 -4.58 36.37
CA CYS A 543 13.51 -5.07 35.59
C CYS A 543 13.85 -6.38 34.88
N LEU A 544 15.02 -6.46 34.22
CA LEU A 544 15.48 -7.67 33.55
C LEU A 544 15.68 -8.85 34.53
N GLN A 545 16.29 -8.59 35.69
CA GLN A 545 16.50 -9.61 36.74
C GLN A 545 15.20 -10.18 37.30
N GLN A 546 14.20 -9.33 37.51
CA GLN A 546 12.91 -9.76 38.06
C GLN A 546 12.02 -10.41 37.01
N THR A 547 12.02 -9.87 35.80
CA THR A 547 11.14 -10.34 34.72
C THR A 547 11.69 -11.61 34.10
N GLY A 548 13.02 -11.74 33.96
CA GLY A 548 13.68 -12.83 33.26
C GLY A 548 13.80 -12.57 31.75
N LEU A 549 14.37 -13.54 31.02
CA LEU A 549 14.70 -13.41 29.60
C LEU A 549 13.47 -13.39 28.66
N LEU A 550 13.71 -13.19 27.35
CA LEU A 550 12.69 -13.34 26.31
C LEU A 550 12.31 -14.82 26.14
N ARG A 551 11.03 -15.13 25.86
CA ARG A 551 10.55 -16.51 25.71
C ARG A 551 10.82 -17.10 24.32
N GLU A 552 12.08 -17.48 24.10
CA GLU A 552 12.55 -18.12 22.86
C GLU A 552 11.91 -19.49 22.58
N ASP A 553 11.34 -20.12 23.61
CA ASP A 553 10.59 -21.38 23.56
C ASP A 553 9.16 -21.21 23.04
N VAL A 554 8.62 -19.99 23.08
CA VAL A 554 7.22 -19.66 22.73
C VAL A 554 7.15 -18.97 21.36
N PHE A 555 7.96 -17.93 21.18
CA PHE A 555 7.86 -17.01 20.02
C PHE A 555 8.74 -17.43 18.84
N ALA A 556 9.47 -18.55 18.97
CA ALA A 556 10.36 -19.10 17.95
C ALA A 556 11.30 -18.01 17.39
N GLN A 557 11.15 -17.64 16.12
CA GLN A 557 12.04 -16.68 15.48
C GLN A 557 11.80 -15.20 15.85
N GLY A 558 10.66 -14.85 16.45
CA GLY A 558 10.35 -13.47 16.88
C GLY A 558 8.90 -13.06 16.65
N TYR A 559 8.60 -11.77 16.88
CA TYR A 559 7.25 -11.18 17.04
C TYR A 559 6.55 -11.61 18.33
N GLY A 560 6.35 -10.67 19.26
CA GLY A 560 5.55 -10.86 20.47
C GLY A 560 6.35 -11.11 21.74
N GLU A 561 7.63 -11.48 21.62
CA GLU A 561 8.54 -11.73 22.74
C GLU A 561 8.76 -10.51 23.64
N GLU A 562 8.89 -9.32 23.04
CA GLU A 562 9.06 -8.08 23.79
C GLU A 562 7.75 -7.65 24.43
N ASN A 563 6.62 -7.95 23.77
CA ASN A 563 5.30 -7.67 24.31
C ASN A 563 5.01 -8.55 25.52
N ASP A 564 5.32 -9.85 25.44
CA ASP A 564 5.31 -10.77 26.56
C ASP A 564 6.19 -10.28 27.72
N PHE A 565 7.44 -9.93 27.44
CA PHE A 565 8.34 -9.38 28.44
C PHE A 565 7.71 -8.16 29.13
N CYS A 566 7.12 -7.24 28.36
CA CYS A 566 6.47 -6.05 28.88
C CYS A 566 5.27 -6.39 29.77
N MET A 567 4.45 -7.38 29.39
CA MET A 567 3.31 -7.79 30.20
C MET A 567 3.73 -8.48 31.50
N ARG A 568 4.74 -9.36 31.46
CA ARG A 568 5.34 -9.96 32.67
C ARG A 568 5.94 -8.91 33.58
N ALA A 569 6.69 -7.95 33.03
CA ALA A 569 7.26 -6.84 33.78
C ALA A 569 6.16 -5.96 34.41
N ARG A 570 5.08 -5.65 33.68
CA ARG A 570 3.95 -4.88 34.20
C ARG A 570 3.25 -5.59 35.35
N ALA A 571 3.11 -6.92 35.29
CA ALA A 571 2.56 -7.70 36.40
C ALA A 571 3.41 -7.60 37.69
N LEU A 572 4.69 -7.23 37.56
CA LEU A 572 5.61 -6.97 38.67
C LEU A 572 5.68 -5.48 39.07
N GLY A 573 4.84 -4.62 38.47
CA GLY A 573 4.76 -3.19 38.76
C GLY A 573 5.65 -2.29 37.90
N TRP A 574 6.32 -2.82 36.88
CA TRP A 574 7.15 -2.03 35.96
C TRP A 574 6.32 -1.32 34.88
N LYS A 575 6.71 -0.09 34.57
CA LYS A 575 6.16 0.74 33.49
C LYS A 575 7.08 0.78 32.27
N HIS A 576 6.47 1.02 31.12
CA HIS A 576 7.16 1.13 29.84
C HIS A 576 6.94 2.52 29.28
N MET A 577 8.00 3.16 28.77
CA MET A 577 7.96 4.57 28.40
C MET A 577 8.38 4.80 26.95
N ALA A 578 7.65 5.64 26.24
CA ALA A 578 8.09 6.24 24.98
C ALA A 578 8.94 7.49 25.28
N ALA A 579 10.20 7.52 24.84
CA ALA A 579 11.05 8.71 24.90
C ALA A 579 10.81 9.59 23.68
N SER A 580 9.83 10.49 23.76
CA SER A 580 9.41 11.33 22.61
C SER A 580 10.44 12.35 22.13
N GLY A 581 11.50 12.56 22.91
CA GLY A 581 12.66 13.38 22.54
C GLY A 581 13.80 12.60 21.87
N VAL A 582 13.62 11.31 21.59
CA VAL A 582 14.62 10.46 20.93
C VAL A 582 14.03 9.85 19.67
N PHE A 583 14.79 9.90 18.58
CA PHE A 583 14.42 9.28 17.31
C PHE A 583 15.51 8.30 16.88
N VAL A 584 15.10 7.12 16.44
CA VAL A 584 15.98 6.08 15.87
C VAL A 584 15.33 5.61 14.58
N ALA A 585 16.07 5.67 13.47
CA ALA A 585 15.57 5.18 12.20
C ALA A 585 15.53 3.66 12.18
N HIS A 586 14.56 3.09 11.48
CA HIS A 586 14.34 1.67 11.38
C HIS A 586 13.87 1.34 9.96
N VAL A 587 14.63 0.52 9.23
CA VAL A 587 14.28 0.16 7.85
C VAL A 587 12.99 -0.66 7.82
N GLY A 588 12.79 -1.55 8.80
CA GLY A 588 11.46 -2.07 9.13
C GLY A 588 10.78 -2.86 8.00
N SER A 589 11.46 -3.76 7.29
CA SER A 589 10.79 -4.74 6.40
C SER A 589 11.77 -5.78 5.83
N SER A 590 12.51 -6.52 6.66
CA SER A 590 13.48 -7.49 6.13
C SER A 590 13.61 -8.83 6.87
N SER A 591 12.93 -9.05 7.99
CA SER A 591 13.35 -10.16 8.85
C SER A 591 12.82 -11.54 8.43
N PHE A 592 11.66 -11.67 7.75
CA PHE A 592 11.03 -12.99 7.55
C PHE A 592 10.38 -13.30 6.17
N GLY A 593 10.54 -12.46 5.15
CA GLY A 593 9.98 -12.72 3.80
C GLY A 593 8.46 -12.96 3.81
N GLU A 594 7.94 -13.83 2.93
CA GLU A 594 6.50 -14.14 2.83
C GLU A 594 5.91 -14.78 4.11
N SER A 595 6.74 -15.38 4.96
CA SER A 595 6.33 -16.03 6.21
C SER A 595 6.19 -15.09 7.42
N GLY A 596 6.66 -13.84 7.31
CA GLY A 596 6.66 -12.89 8.43
C GLY A 596 5.26 -12.48 8.91
N SER A 597 4.36 -12.13 7.99
CA SER A 597 2.98 -11.77 8.36
C SER A 597 2.21 -12.96 8.98
N PRO A 598 2.29 -14.18 8.44
CA PRO A 598 1.68 -15.34 9.08
C PRO A 598 2.27 -15.68 10.45
N LEU A 599 3.60 -15.55 10.65
CA LEU A 599 4.24 -15.75 11.95
C LEU A 599 3.77 -14.70 12.97
N MET A 600 3.66 -13.44 12.56
CA MET A 600 3.11 -12.37 13.40
C MET A 600 1.67 -12.67 13.83
N VAL A 601 0.80 -13.11 12.90
CA VAL A 601 -0.60 -13.49 13.23
C VAL A 601 -0.65 -14.65 14.21
N ARG A 602 0.18 -15.69 14.00
CA ARG A 602 0.33 -16.80 14.94
C ARG A 602 0.71 -16.27 16.33
N ASN A 603 1.79 -15.51 16.41
CA ASN A 603 2.34 -15.08 17.69
C ASN A 603 1.46 -14.05 18.41
N GLN A 604 0.66 -13.26 17.70
CA GLN A 604 -0.38 -12.42 18.29
C GLN A 604 -1.49 -13.22 18.98
N LYS A 605 -1.85 -14.40 18.45
CA LYS A 605 -2.80 -15.32 19.13
C LYS A 605 -2.18 -15.91 20.38
N VAL A 606 -0.93 -16.35 20.29
CA VAL A 606 -0.17 -16.85 21.45
C VAL A 606 -0.07 -15.77 22.52
N LEU A 607 0.23 -14.53 22.15
CA LEU A 607 0.31 -13.41 23.08
C LEU A 607 -1.01 -13.15 23.81
N GLU A 608 -2.15 -13.19 23.10
CA GLU A 608 -3.47 -13.05 23.73
C GLU A 608 -3.81 -14.21 24.68
N GLN A 609 -3.36 -15.42 24.38
CA GLN A 609 -3.54 -16.57 25.28
C GLN A 609 -2.66 -16.46 26.53
N LEU A 610 -1.45 -15.91 26.40
CA LEU A 610 -0.53 -15.67 27.50
C LEU A 610 -0.95 -14.48 28.35
N HIS A 611 -1.55 -13.47 27.72
CA HIS A 611 -1.99 -12.22 28.33
C HIS A 611 -3.41 -11.85 27.88
N PRO A 612 -4.45 -12.52 28.41
CA PRO A 612 -5.83 -12.20 28.06
C PRO A 612 -6.16 -10.71 28.27
N GLY A 613 -6.76 -10.09 27.25
CA GLY A 613 -7.08 -8.66 27.20
C GLY A 613 -5.98 -7.78 26.62
N TYR A 614 -4.90 -8.35 26.10
CA TYR A 614 -3.77 -7.59 25.53
C TYR A 614 -4.20 -6.74 24.33
N HIS A 615 -4.88 -7.32 23.35
CA HIS A 615 -5.28 -6.58 22.16
C HIS A 615 -6.26 -5.44 22.49
N ASP A 616 -7.21 -5.69 23.40
CA ASP A 616 -8.16 -4.67 23.87
C ASP A 616 -7.48 -3.52 24.62
N TYR A 617 -6.45 -3.84 25.42
CA TYR A 617 -5.66 -2.85 26.14
C TYR A 617 -4.87 -1.96 25.17
N VAL A 618 -4.16 -2.54 24.22
CA VAL A 618 -3.42 -1.79 23.19
C VAL A 618 -4.37 -0.96 22.33
N ALA A 619 -5.50 -1.52 21.89
CA ALA A 619 -6.48 -0.82 21.06
C ALA A 619 -7.06 0.42 21.76
N ARG A 620 -7.40 0.32 23.05
CA ARG A 620 -7.88 1.47 23.83
C ARG A 620 -6.80 2.54 23.98
N TRP A 621 -5.55 2.14 24.23
CA TRP A 621 -4.44 3.09 24.29
C TRP A 621 -4.24 3.80 22.93
N MET A 622 -4.29 3.07 21.82
CA MET A 622 -4.17 3.63 20.47
C MET A 622 -5.31 4.59 20.14
N ALA A 623 -6.55 4.29 20.57
CA ALA A 623 -7.70 5.15 20.39
C ALA A 623 -7.61 6.46 21.21
N ALA A 624 -7.05 6.40 22.42
CA ALA A 624 -6.81 7.59 23.25
C ALA A 624 -5.65 8.45 22.72
N ASP A 625 -4.73 7.83 21.98
CA ASP A 625 -3.55 8.43 21.36
C ASP A 625 -2.72 9.39 22.26
N PRO A 626 -2.17 8.92 23.40
CA PRO A 626 -1.41 9.79 24.32
C PRO A 626 -0.15 10.40 23.73
N LEU A 627 0.37 9.85 22.62
CA LEU A 627 1.54 10.38 21.91
C LEU A 627 1.21 11.53 20.96
N PHE A 628 -0.07 11.78 20.66
CA PHE A 628 -0.50 12.84 19.75
C PHE A 628 0.08 14.23 20.11
N PRO A 629 0.07 14.70 21.37
CA PRO A 629 0.66 15.99 21.72
C PRO A 629 2.18 16.05 21.45
N GLU A 630 2.88 14.94 21.64
CA GLU A 630 4.32 14.83 21.42
C GLU A 630 4.66 14.89 19.92
N ARG A 631 3.91 14.15 19.09
CA ARG A 631 4.02 14.21 17.63
C ARG A 631 3.63 15.59 17.07
N ARG A 632 2.62 16.25 17.64
CA ARG A 632 2.23 17.62 17.26
C ARG A 632 3.35 18.63 17.53
N ARG A 633 4.05 18.56 18.66
CA ARG A 633 5.20 19.45 18.91
C ARG A 633 6.31 19.22 17.90
N LEU A 634 6.56 17.95 17.55
CA LEU A 634 7.57 17.58 16.57
C LEU A 634 7.22 18.10 15.16
N ASP A 635 5.95 17.95 14.76
CA ASP A 635 5.44 18.52 13.51
C ASP A 635 5.48 20.05 13.51
N LEU A 636 5.23 20.73 14.64
CA LEU A 636 5.39 22.18 14.73
C LEU A 636 6.85 22.61 14.50
N VAL A 637 7.83 21.89 15.05
CA VAL A 637 9.25 22.17 14.79
C VAL A 637 9.56 21.95 13.31
N ARG A 638 9.21 20.79 12.74
CA ARG A 638 9.44 20.48 11.32
C ARG A 638 8.78 21.50 10.39
N PHE A 639 7.52 21.84 10.67
CA PHE A 639 6.75 22.77 9.86
C PHE A 639 7.37 24.15 9.84
N ARG A 640 7.87 24.65 10.97
CA ARG A 640 8.51 25.98 11.02
C ARG A 640 9.93 25.97 10.44
N SER A 641 10.68 24.90 10.63
CA SER A 641 12.01 24.74 10.04
C SER A 641 11.98 24.52 8.53
N ALA A 642 10.87 24.00 7.98
CA ALA A 642 10.72 23.78 6.54
C ALA A 642 10.43 25.06 5.74
N ARG A 643 10.37 26.24 6.39
CA ARG A 643 10.19 27.50 5.69
C ARG A 643 11.38 27.75 4.76
N ALA A 644 11.13 27.85 3.46
CA ALA A 644 12.16 28.19 2.49
C ALA A 644 12.78 29.55 2.80
N GLU A 645 14.11 29.65 2.72
CA GLU A 645 14.87 30.87 3.08
C GLU A 645 14.50 32.08 2.20
N ASP A 646 13.99 31.84 1.00
CA ASP A 646 13.60 32.89 0.06
C ASP A 646 12.17 33.41 0.28
N PHE A 647 11.38 32.77 1.14
CA PHE A 647 10.05 33.28 1.51
C PHE A 647 10.14 34.47 2.47
N SER A 648 9.31 35.47 2.21
CA SER A 648 9.09 36.58 3.13
C SER A 648 8.46 36.11 4.45
N ASP A 649 8.44 37.01 5.44
CA ASP A 649 7.74 36.79 6.72
C ASP A 649 6.22 36.61 6.60
N GLN A 650 5.66 36.67 5.39
CA GLN A 650 4.23 36.62 5.12
C GLN A 650 3.78 35.25 4.61
N ALA A 651 2.55 34.90 4.98
CA ALA A 651 1.85 33.73 4.49
C ALA A 651 0.44 34.08 3.99
N VAL A 652 -0.09 33.22 3.13
CA VAL A 652 -1.49 33.22 2.68
C VAL A 652 -2.11 31.88 3.04
N LEU A 653 -3.33 31.89 3.57
CA LEU A 653 -4.06 30.66 3.91
C LEU A 653 -5.06 30.32 2.80
N LEU A 654 -4.94 29.13 2.22
CA LEU A 654 -5.85 28.58 1.21
C LEU A 654 -6.83 27.61 1.91
N VAL A 655 -8.10 27.97 1.99
CA VAL A 655 -9.14 27.12 2.60
C VAL A 655 -9.83 26.30 1.51
N THR A 656 -9.72 24.97 1.60
CA THR A 656 -10.24 24.04 0.57
C THR A 656 -10.76 22.74 1.19
N HIS A 657 -11.38 21.87 0.39
CA HIS A 657 -11.91 20.58 0.81
C HIS A 657 -10.89 19.42 0.62
N ALA A 658 -11.23 18.22 1.10
CA ALA A 658 -10.33 17.05 1.10
C ALA A 658 -10.52 16.07 -0.10
N VAL A 659 -11.35 16.41 -1.08
CA VAL A 659 -11.82 15.47 -2.14
C VAL A 659 -11.02 15.58 -3.45
N GLY A 660 -10.14 16.58 -3.57
CA GLY A 660 -9.32 16.75 -4.78
C GLY A 660 -10.09 17.31 -5.98
N GLY A 661 -9.78 16.82 -7.19
CA GLY A 661 -10.51 17.17 -8.42
C GLY A 661 -10.21 18.55 -8.99
N GLY A 662 -11.21 19.18 -9.61
CA GLY A 662 -11.06 20.47 -10.31
C GLY A 662 -10.63 21.61 -9.39
N VAL A 663 -11.12 21.63 -8.14
CA VAL A 663 -10.75 22.63 -7.13
C VAL A 663 -9.27 22.50 -6.77
N GLU A 664 -8.80 21.27 -6.57
CA GLU A 664 -7.39 21.00 -6.25
C GLU A 664 -6.45 21.50 -7.33
N LYS A 665 -6.80 21.31 -8.61
CA LYS A 665 -6.01 21.87 -9.72
C LYS A 665 -5.86 23.39 -9.58
N VAL A 666 -6.92 24.09 -9.20
CA VAL A 666 -6.85 25.54 -8.99
C VAL A 666 -6.02 25.89 -7.74
N VAL A 667 -6.17 25.16 -6.64
CA VAL A 667 -5.35 25.34 -5.43
C VAL A 667 -3.87 25.19 -5.75
N GLN A 668 -3.47 24.18 -6.52
CA GLN A 668 -2.08 23.98 -6.97
C GLN A 668 -1.58 25.15 -7.84
N GLU A 669 -2.42 25.68 -8.74
CA GLU A 669 -2.09 26.91 -9.49
C GLU A 669 -1.96 28.14 -8.59
N ARG A 670 -2.72 28.22 -7.49
CA ARG A 670 -2.60 29.31 -6.51
C ARG A 670 -1.34 29.18 -5.66
N ILE A 671 -0.99 27.96 -5.24
CA ILE A 671 0.27 27.66 -4.55
C ILE A 671 1.43 28.18 -5.41
N ALA A 672 1.52 27.76 -6.68
CA ALA A 672 2.57 28.19 -7.59
C ALA A 672 2.61 29.74 -7.73
N PHE A 673 1.44 30.37 -7.86
CA PHE A 673 1.35 31.84 -7.96
C PHE A 673 1.92 32.58 -6.74
N TRP A 674 1.74 32.04 -5.53
CA TRP A 674 2.21 32.64 -4.29
C TRP A 674 3.69 32.32 -4.02
N CYS A 675 4.13 31.10 -4.35
CA CYS A 675 5.55 30.74 -4.36
C CYS A 675 6.36 31.66 -5.28
N ASP A 676 5.87 31.95 -6.50
CA ASP A 676 6.50 32.90 -7.44
C ASP A 676 6.66 34.32 -6.86
N ARG A 677 5.84 34.66 -5.86
CA ARG A 677 5.85 35.95 -5.14
C ARG A 677 6.59 35.90 -3.83
N LYS A 678 7.20 34.76 -3.49
CA LYS A 678 7.91 34.55 -2.21
C LYS A 678 7.01 34.75 -0.99
N ILE A 679 5.74 34.38 -1.11
CA ILE A 679 4.76 34.37 -0.01
C ILE A 679 4.39 32.91 0.25
N ARG A 680 4.51 32.47 1.50
CA ARG A 680 4.30 31.06 1.86
C ARG A 680 2.81 30.69 1.76
N PRO A 681 2.41 29.74 0.89
CA PRO A 681 1.03 29.29 0.84
C PRO A 681 0.80 28.18 1.87
N LEU A 682 -0.06 28.44 2.86
CA LEU A 682 -0.53 27.44 3.82
C LEU A 682 -1.90 26.92 3.38
N ILE A 683 -2.22 25.66 3.62
CA ILE A 683 -3.49 25.06 3.20
C ILE A 683 -4.25 24.57 4.43
N LEU A 684 -5.54 24.91 4.53
CA LEU A 684 -6.43 24.40 5.56
C LEU A 684 -7.45 23.45 4.92
N ARG A 685 -7.40 22.18 5.30
CA ARG A 685 -8.33 21.14 4.83
C ARG A 685 -9.19 20.60 5.97
N PRO A 686 -10.43 20.17 5.70
CA PRO A 686 -11.27 19.59 6.73
C PRO A 686 -10.78 18.19 7.08
N SER A 687 -11.08 17.75 8.30
CA SER A 687 -10.89 16.40 8.79
C SER A 687 -12.14 16.00 9.60
N GLU A 688 -12.28 14.71 9.95
CA GLU A 688 -13.53 14.17 10.55
C GLU A 688 -14.09 14.98 11.73
N GLN A 689 -13.23 15.60 12.54
CA GLN A 689 -13.65 16.39 13.71
C GLN A 689 -13.01 17.79 13.76
N GLY A 690 -12.48 18.28 12.64
CA GLY A 690 -11.76 19.56 12.62
C GLY A 690 -11.11 19.92 11.28
N CYS A 691 -9.86 20.38 11.35
CA CYS A 691 -9.06 20.70 10.18
C CYS A 691 -7.60 20.29 10.33
N VAL A 692 -6.90 20.12 9.21
CA VAL A 692 -5.45 19.90 9.13
C VAL A 692 -4.81 21.08 8.41
N LEU A 693 -3.68 21.54 8.94
CA LEU A 693 -2.84 22.57 8.33
C LEU A 693 -1.68 21.91 7.55
N GLU A 694 -1.54 22.28 6.29
CA GLU A 694 -0.48 21.82 5.38
C GLU A 694 0.36 23.01 4.90
N ASP A 695 1.58 22.73 4.43
CA ASP A 695 2.41 23.71 3.72
C ASP A 695 2.31 23.43 2.21
N GLY A 696 1.74 24.35 1.45
CA GLY A 696 1.66 24.21 -0.01
C GLY A 696 3.02 24.38 -0.70
N GLY A 697 3.99 25.02 -0.06
CA GLY A 697 5.35 25.18 -0.59
C GLY A 697 6.24 23.95 -0.39
N SER A 698 5.78 22.93 0.34
CA SER A 698 6.56 21.74 0.69
C SER A 698 5.76 20.46 0.42
N PRO A 699 6.38 19.41 -0.13
CA PRO A 699 5.73 18.10 -0.25
C PRO A 699 5.62 17.37 1.10
N ALA A 700 6.28 17.88 2.15
CA ALA A 700 6.27 17.26 3.47
C ALA A 700 4.88 17.32 4.13
N LYS A 701 4.48 16.20 4.74
CA LYS A 701 3.22 16.09 5.49
C LYS A 701 3.44 16.29 6.98
N TYR A 702 2.44 16.90 7.62
CA TYR A 702 2.40 17.22 9.06
C TYR A 702 1.09 16.72 9.68
N PRO A 703 0.88 15.39 9.74
CA PRO A 703 -0.41 14.79 10.12
C PRO A 703 -0.87 15.17 11.54
N SER A 704 0.05 15.58 12.42
CA SER A 704 -0.27 16.00 13.78
C SER A 704 -0.62 17.48 13.90
N LEU A 705 -0.50 18.30 12.84
CA LEU A 705 -1.04 19.67 12.74
C LEU A 705 -2.55 19.68 12.44
N TYR A 706 -3.24 18.81 13.15
CA TYR A 706 -4.68 18.70 13.20
C TYR A 706 -5.21 19.62 14.31
N PHE A 707 -6.37 20.24 14.12
CA PHE A 707 -7.00 21.13 15.09
C PHE A 707 -8.51 20.93 15.13
N THR A 708 -9.09 20.82 16.32
CA THR A 708 -10.54 20.85 16.51
C THR A 708 -11.03 22.28 16.74
N PHE A 709 -11.98 22.78 15.93
CA PHE A 709 -12.47 24.16 16.06
C PHE A 709 -13.07 24.44 17.44
N ALA A 710 -13.88 23.51 17.97
CA ALA A 710 -14.57 23.65 19.25
C ALA A 710 -13.63 23.84 20.47
N LYS A 711 -12.41 23.28 20.45
CA LYS A 711 -11.50 23.29 21.61
C LYS A 711 -10.17 24.00 21.33
N GLU A 712 -9.72 24.03 20.09
CA GLU A 712 -8.34 24.38 19.73
C GLU A 712 -8.22 25.55 18.75
N MET A 713 -9.32 26.27 18.47
CA MET A 713 -9.31 27.50 17.65
C MET A 713 -8.22 28.49 18.09
N ALA A 714 -8.03 28.68 19.41
CA ALA A 714 -7.01 29.58 19.93
C ALA A 714 -5.57 29.14 19.58
N LEU A 715 -5.31 27.83 19.52
CA LEU A 715 -4.01 27.28 19.12
C LEU A 715 -3.78 27.46 17.62
N LEU A 716 -4.80 27.19 16.80
CA LEU A 716 -4.75 27.41 15.36
C LEU A 716 -4.46 28.89 15.05
N LEU A 717 -5.21 29.82 15.64
CA LEU A 717 -4.99 31.26 15.45
C LEU A 717 -3.60 31.72 15.88
N ARG A 718 -3.06 31.16 16.99
CA ARG A 718 -1.70 31.47 17.44
C ARG A 718 -0.67 31.02 16.41
N LEU A 719 -0.83 29.82 15.85
CA LEU A 719 0.05 29.32 14.80
C LEU A 719 -0.05 30.17 13.53
N LEU A 720 -1.26 30.43 13.02
CA LEU A 720 -1.46 31.22 11.80
C LEU A 720 -0.90 32.65 11.94
N HIS A 721 -1.04 33.29 13.12
CA HIS A 721 -0.39 34.57 13.39
C HIS A 721 1.14 34.46 13.43
N ALA A 722 1.69 33.41 14.06
CA ALA A 722 3.14 33.21 14.15
C ALA A 722 3.80 32.97 12.78
N GLU A 723 3.04 32.41 11.83
CA GLU A 723 3.47 32.20 10.45
C GLU A 723 3.20 33.41 9.52
N GLY A 724 2.67 34.51 10.06
CA GLY A 724 2.47 35.74 9.31
C GLY A 724 1.32 35.68 8.30
N VAL A 725 0.27 34.90 8.57
CA VAL A 725 -0.92 34.83 7.70
C VAL A 725 -1.60 36.20 7.64
N GLY A 726 -1.44 36.89 6.51
CA GLY A 726 -1.99 38.23 6.26
C GLY A 726 -3.14 38.26 5.25
N ARG A 727 -3.46 37.13 4.62
CA ARG A 727 -4.55 36.98 3.64
C ARG A 727 -5.10 35.55 3.65
N ILE A 728 -6.38 35.41 3.32
CA ILE A 728 -7.03 34.10 3.12
C ILE A 728 -7.64 34.02 1.71
N GLU A 729 -7.49 32.89 1.02
CA GLU A 729 -8.25 32.56 -0.18
C GLU A 729 -9.22 31.41 0.14
N PHE A 730 -10.53 31.64 0.02
CA PHE A 730 -11.54 30.59 0.16
C PHE A 730 -11.80 29.95 -1.20
N HIS A 731 -11.43 28.67 -1.33
CA HIS A 731 -11.75 27.84 -2.48
C HIS A 731 -12.96 26.96 -2.19
N GLN A 732 -13.01 26.32 -1.03
CA GLN A 732 -14.17 25.52 -0.65
C GLN A 732 -14.26 25.38 0.87
N THR A 733 -15.50 25.40 1.37
CA THR A 733 -15.85 25.30 2.79
C THR A 733 -16.54 23.99 3.12
N ALA A 734 -16.93 23.19 2.12
CA ALA A 734 -17.52 21.87 2.32
C ALA A 734 -16.62 20.98 3.21
N GLY A 735 -17.23 20.42 4.26
CA GLY A 735 -16.55 19.58 5.26
C GLY A 735 -15.91 20.34 6.42
N HIS A 736 -15.74 21.67 6.33
CA HIS A 736 -15.23 22.47 7.45
C HIS A 736 -16.35 22.81 8.44
N ASP A 737 -15.97 23.01 9.69
CA ASP A 737 -16.83 23.68 10.68
C ASP A 737 -17.16 25.11 10.20
N GLN A 738 -18.39 25.58 10.46
CA GLN A 738 -18.84 26.92 10.06
C GLN A 738 -17.94 28.04 10.61
N GLN A 739 -17.26 27.82 11.74
CA GLN A 739 -16.32 28.75 12.34
C GLN A 739 -15.09 29.04 11.47
N VAL A 740 -14.81 28.23 10.42
CA VAL A 740 -13.75 28.55 9.45
C VAL A 740 -13.99 29.90 8.77
N MET A 741 -15.25 30.30 8.64
CA MET A 741 -15.65 31.58 8.03
C MET A 741 -15.41 32.78 8.95
N ASP A 742 -15.15 32.55 10.24
CA ASP A 742 -14.77 33.59 11.19
C ASP A 742 -13.28 33.94 11.11
N LEU A 743 -12.45 33.10 10.49
CA LEU A 743 -10.99 33.26 10.46
C LEU A 743 -10.54 34.65 9.98
N PRO A 744 -11.10 35.25 8.89
CA PRO A 744 -10.69 36.58 8.46
C PRO A 744 -10.89 37.65 9.53
N ALA A 745 -12.01 37.60 10.27
CA ALA A 745 -12.30 38.55 11.32
C ALA A 745 -11.41 38.35 12.55
N ARG A 746 -11.12 37.09 12.89
CA ARG A 746 -10.26 36.73 14.04
C ARG A 746 -8.78 37.03 13.80
N LEU A 747 -8.29 36.80 12.58
CA LEU A 747 -6.93 37.12 12.14
C LEU A 747 -6.78 38.59 11.71
N LYS A 748 -7.89 39.34 11.58
CA LYS A 748 -7.94 40.72 11.12
C LYS A 748 -7.26 40.92 9.76
N CYS A 749 -7.51 40.00 8.83
CA CYS A 749 -6.87 39.97 7.51
C CYS A 749 -7.89 40.07 6.36
N ALA A 750 -7.42 40.48 5.19
CA ALA A 750 -8.22 40.49 3.97
C ALA A 750 -8.45 39.06 3.45
N TYR A 751 -9.50 38.86 2.67
CA TYR A 751 -9.75 37.58 2.02
C TYR A 751 -10.40 37.71 0.65
N ASP A 752 -10.10 36.74 -0.20
CA ASP A 752 -10.68 36.56 -1.51
C ASP A 752 -11.48 35.26 -1.57
N VAL A 753 -12.47 35.21 -2.45
CA VAL A 753 -13.30 34.00 -2.66
C VAL A 753 -13.18 33.55 -4.10
N PHE A 754 -12.86 32.27 -4.30
CA PHE A 754 -12.85 31.60 -5.59
C PHE A 754 -14.07 30.69 -5.68
N VAL A 755 -15.01 31.03 -6.56
CA VAL A 755 -16.25 30.26 -6.74
C VAL A 755 -15.96 29.04 -7.62
N HIS A 756 -16.14 27.83 -7.09
CA HIS A 756 -15.99 26.59 -7.86
C HIS A 756 -17.33 25.90 -8.15
N ASP A 757 -18.37 26.21 -7.39
CA ASP A 757 -19.71 25.65 -7.51
C ASP A 757 -20.75 26.62 -6.94
N TYR A 758 -21.99 26.15 -6.79
CA TYR A 758 -23.11 26.97 -6.31
C TYR A 758 -23.36 26.83 -4.82
N ILE A 759 -22.37 26.37 -4.03
CA ILE A 759 -22.48 26.24 -2.58
C ILE A 759 -23.08 27.52 -1.99
N TRP A 760 -22.58 28.69 -2.37
CA TRP A 760 -22.96 30.01 -1.85
C TRP A 760 -24.46 30.34 -1.80
N PHE A 761 -25.30 29.78 -2.67
CA PHE A 761 -26.75 30.06 -2.65
C PHE A 761 -27.64 28.82 -2.78
N CYS A 762 -27.04 27.66 -3.02
CA CYS A 762 -27.73 26.38 -3.12
C CYS A 762 -27.10 25.39 -2.13
N PRO A 763 -27.80 25.03 -1.03
CA PRO A 763 -27.30 24.03 -0.08
C PRO A 763 -27.09 22.63 -0.68
N ARG A 764 -27.58 22.39 -1.90
CA ARG A 764 -27.33 21.15 -2.67
C ARG A 764 -26.12 21.25 -3.61
N ILE A 765 -25.48 22.42 -3.71
CA ILE A 765 -24.26 22.74 -4.47
C ILE A 765 -24.42 22.65 -6.01
N SER A 766 -25.32 21.81 -6.52
CA SER A 766 -25.39 21.43 -7.92
C SER A 766 -26.55 22.00 -8.74
N LEU A 767 -27.45 22.80 -8.14
CA LEU A 767 -28.68 23.29 -8.81
C LEU A 767 -29.53 22.18 -9.45
N MET A 768 -29.35 20.94 -9.01
CA MET A 768 -30.15 19.81 -9.44
C MET A 768 -31.49 19.85 -8.71
N GLY A 769 -32.58 19.54 -9.41
CA GLY A 769 -33.94 19.44 -8.89
C GLY A 769 -34.37 18.00 -8.59
N TRP A 770 -35.68 17.79 -8.54
CA TRP A 770 -36.34 16.50 -8.27
C TRP A 770 -36.28 15.52 -9.44
N GLU A 771 -36.16 16.01 -10.69
CA GLU A 771 -35.99 15.19 -11.89
C GLU A 771 -34.51 14.83 -12.20
N ASN A 772 -33.58 15.03 -11.24
CA ASN A 772 -32.14 14.92 -11.49
C ASN A 772 -31.67 15.74 -12.71
N ARG A 773 -32.20 16.96 -12.86
CA ARG A 773 -31.83 17.93 -13.88
C ARG A 773 -31.73 19.32 -13.28
N TYR A 774 -31.09 20.25 -13.98
CA TYR A 774 -31.05 21.66 -13.62
C TYR A 774 -32.46 22.20 -13.30
N CYS A 775 -32.63 22.74 -12.09
CA CYS A 775 -33.94 23.10 -11.55
C CYS A 775 -34.52 24.42 -12.08
N GLY A 776 -33.80 25.14 -12.95
CA GLY A 776 -34.23 26.44 -13.43
C GLY A 776 -34.08 27.57 -12.41
N GLU A 777 -33.47 27.30 -11.24
CA GLU A 777 -33.27 28.26 -10.16
C GLU A 777 -34.58 28.92 -9.66
N PRO A 778 -35.46 28.12 -9.03
CA PRO A 778 -36.79 28.58 -8.61
C PRO A 778 -36.71 29.52 -7.40
N ASP A 779 -37.88 29.98 -6.94
CA ASP A 779 -37.99 30.83 -5.76
C ASP A 779 -37.54 30.14 -4.46
N VAL A 780 -37.39 30.93 -3.39
CA VAL A 780 -36.89 30.42 -2.12
C VAL A 780 -37.82 29.35 -1.52
N ALA A 781 -39.15 29.51 -1.64
CA ALA A 781 -40.12 28.55 -1.12
C ALA A 781 -39.95 27.17 -1.77
N THR A 782 -39.76 27.13 -3.09
CA THR A 782 -39.48 25.89 -3.81
C THR A 782 -38.12 25.30 -3.42
N CYS A 783 -37.11 26.14 -3.17
CA CYS A 783 -35.81 25.67 -2.68
C CYS A 783 -35.90 25.06 -1.27
N GLU A 784 -36.69 25.61 -0.36
CA GLU A 784 -36.89 25.04 0.98
C GLU A 784 -37.48 23.62 0.88
N VAL A 785 -38.51 23.44 0.05
CA VAL A 785 -39.10 22.11 -0.21
C VAL A 785 -38.07 21.17 -0.83
N CYS A 786 -37.30 21.64 -1.82
CA CYS A 786 -36.25 20.87 -2.47
C CYS A 786 -35.21 20.34 -1.46
N VAL A 787 -34.73 21.20 -0.55
CA VAL A 787 -33.75 20.83 0.47
C VAL A 787 -34.35 19.90 1.52
N ALA A 788 -35.61 20.11 1.92
CA ALA A 788 -36.31 19.23 2.85
C ALA A 788 -36.54 17.81 2.28
N VAL A 789 -36.82 17.69 0.97
CA VAL A 789 -37.12 16.41 0.32
C VAL A 789 -35.86 15.68 -0.15
N LEU A 790 -34.94 16.39 -0.79
CA LEU A 790 -33.76 15.80 -1.46
C LEU A 790 -32.48 15.92 -0.63
N GLY A 791 -32.58 16.48 0.57
CA GLY A 791 -31.47 16.71 1.48
C GLY A 791 -30.57 17.88 1.06
N ARG A 792 -29.60 18.17 1.93
CA ARG A 792 -28.54 19.17 1.74
C ARG A 792 -27.19 18.47 1.59
N ARG A 793 -26.21 19.17 1.02
CA ARG A 793 -24.81 18.73 0.89
C ARG A 793 -23.84 19.55 1.73
N VAL A 794 -24.35 20.54 2.46
CA VAL A 794 -23.59 21.40 3.38
C VAL A 794 -24.12 21.12 4.78
N ASP A 795 -23.21 20.99 5.73
CA ASP A 795 -23.54 20.70 7.13
C ASP A 795 -23.96 21.99 7.86
N ASP A 796 -25.19 22.41 7.59
CA ASP A 796 -25.83 23.53 8.28
C ASP A 796 -27.33 23.27 8.51
N ALA A 797 -27.85 23.81 9.60
CA ALA A 797 -29.28 23.73 9.96
C ALA A 797 -30.07 24.99 9.52
N LEU A 798 -29.50 25.86 8.69
CA LEU A 798 -30.12 27.14 8.33
C LEU A 798 -31.21 26.97 7.28
N SER A 799 -32.30 27.74 7.32
CA SER A 799 -33.22 27.82 6.17
C SER A 799 -32.46 28.31 4.92
N VAL A 800 -32.94 27.98 3.71
CA VAL A 800 -32.31 28.46 2.45
C VAL A 800 -32.22 29.99 2.45
N ALA A 801 -33.23 30.68 2.97
CA ALA A 801 -33.21 32.14 3.11
C ALA A 801 -32.06 32.63 4.03
N ALA A 802 -31.93 32.02 5.22
CA ALA A 802 -30.88 32.38 6.17
C ALA A 802 -29.48 32.03 5.65
N TYR A 803 -29.36 30.89 4.97
CA TYR A 803 -28.15 30.43 4.31
C TYR A 803 -27.65 31.42 3.26
N ARG A 804 -28.53 31.84 2.34
CA ARG A 804 -28.22 32.86 1.32
C ARG A 804 -27.85 34.20 1.95
N LYS A 805 -28.52 34.60 3.03
CA LYS A 805 -28.19 35.83 3.76
C LYS A 805 -26.80 35.77 4.39
N ALA A 806 -26.43 34.64 5.00
CA ALA A 806 -25.09 34.45 5.58
C ALA A 806 -24.00 34.51 4.49
N ALA A 807 -24.20 33.79 3.39
CA ALA A 807 -23.29 33.83 2.25
C ALA A 807 -23.18 35.24 1.65
N HIS A 808 -24.29 35.97 1.55
CA HIS A 808 -24.30 37.36 1.05
C HIS A 808 -23.44 38.28 1.92
N ILE A 809 -23.62 38.23 3.24
CA ILE A 809 -22.83 39.02 4.20
C ILE A 809 -21.34 38.70 4.06
N PHE A 810 -21.00 37.43 3.87
CA PHE A 810 -19.63 36.99 3.71
C PHE A 810 -19.02 37.42 2.38
N LEU A 811 -19.71 37.19 1.25
CA LEU A 811 -19.21 37.56 -0.08
C LEU A 811 -19.07 39.08 -0.25
N LYS A 812 -19.96 39.87 0.35
CA LYS A 812 -19.92 41.34 0.29
C LYS A 812 -18.70 41.95 0.98
N LYS A 813 -18.15 41.26 1.99
CA LYS A 813 -16.96 41.70 2.74
C LYS A 813 -15.65 41.21 2.10
N ALA A 814 -15.70 40.29 1.14
CA ALA A 814 -14.52 39.82 0.42
C ALA A 814 -13.93 40.96 -0.42
N GLU A 815 -12.60 41.00 -0.54
CA GLU A 815 -11.92 42.00 -1.37
C GLU A 815 -12.17 41.75 -2.86
N GLN A 816 -12.09 40.47 -3.27
CA GLN A 816 -12.49 40.01 -4.58
C GLN A 816 -13.29 38.71 -4.51
N VAL A 817 -14.26 38.56 -5.41
CA VAL A 817 -14.95 37.29 -5.67
C VAL A 817 -14.70 36.88 -7.11
N PHE A 818 -13.91 35.83 -7.31
CA PHE A 818 -13.56 35.29 -8.61
C PHE A 818 -14.54 34.22 -9.05
N VAL A 819 -14.99 34.29 -10.30
CA VAL A 819 -15.86 33.29 -10.93
C VAL A 819 -15.19 32.71 -12.18
N PRO A 820 -15.34 31.40 -12.48
CA PRO A 820 -14.59 30.74 -13.55
C PRO A 820 -15.12 31.07 -14.96
N SER A 821 -16.39 31.46 -15.06
CA SER A 821 -17.07 31.76 -16.32
C SER A 821 -18.04 32.94 -16.20
N ARG A 822 -18.42 33.52 -17.34
CA ARG A 822 -19.43 34.59 -17.36
C ARG A 822 -20.81 34.06 -16.98
N ASP A 823 -21.12 32.82 -17.34
CA ASP A 823 -22.35 32.15 -16.90
C ASP A 823 -22.43 32.04 -15.37
N THR A 824 -21.36 31.57 -14.72
CA THR A 824 -21.30 31.50 -13.24
C THR A 824 -21.49 32.88 -12.62
N GLY A 825 -20.80 33.91 -13.15
CA GLY A 825 -20.94 35.29 -12.68
C GLY A 825 -22.38 35.82 -12.80
N ARG A 826 -23.06 35.56 -13.92
CA ARG A 826 -24.46 35.96 -14.12
C ARG A 826 -25.39 35.32 -13.09
N ARG A 827 -25.20 34.03 -12.80
CA ARG A 827 -26.01 33.30 -11.81
C ARG A 827 -25.76 33.82 -10.40
N MET A 828 -24.50 34.03 -10.02
CA MET A 828 -24.15 34.62 -8.72
C MET A 828 -24.76 36.03 -8.55
N GLN A 829 -24.71 36.87 -9.59
CA GLN A 829 -25.27 38.22 -9.56
C GLN A 829 -26.79 38.23 -9.31
N LYS A 830 -27.52 37.19 -9.74
CA LYS A 830 -28.98 37.07 -9.49
C LYS A 830 -29.30 37.02 -8.00
N TYR A 831 -28.44 36.40 -7.19
CA TYR A 831 -28.66 36.25 -5.74
C TYR A 831 -27.93 37.33 -4.93
N PHE A 832 -26.85 37.89 -5.46
CA PHE A 832 -25.98 38.83 -4.76
C PHE A 832 -25.74 40.07 -5.64
N SER A 833 -26.77 40.89 -5.81
CA SER A 833 -26.80 41.97 -6.81
C SER A 833 -25.83 43.13 -6.55
N ASP A 834 -25.39 43.31 -5.30
CA ASP A 834 -24.44 44.34 -4.86
C ASP A 834 -23.01 43.79 -4.61
N VAL A 835 -22.77 42.52 -4.96
CA VAL A 835 -21.42 41.92 -4.94
C VAL A 835 -20.79 42.02 -6.33
N ARG A 836 -19.51 42.37 -6.40
CA ARG A 836 -18.75 42.44 -7.66
C ARG A 836 -18.06 41.11 -7.94
N PHE A 837 -18.37 40.50 -9.09
CA PHE A 837 -17.75 39.25 -9.55
C PHE A 837 -16.74 39.49 -10.68
N SER A 838 -15.54 38.95 -10.52
CA SER A 838 -14.44 39.06 -11.49
C SER A 838 -14.22 37.72 -12.20
N VAL A 839 -14.35 37.69 -13.53
CA VAL A 839 -14.18 36.45 -14.30
C VAL A 839 -12.70 36.07 -14.42
N ARG A 840 -12.32 34.91 -13.89
CA ARG A 840 -10.98 34.31 -13.99
C ARG A 840 -11.08 32.91 -14.57
N ARG A 841 -10.80 32.77 -15.86
CA ARG A 841 -10.84 31.48 -16.56
C ARG A 841 -9.74 30.54 -16.05
N LEU A 842 -10.07 29.25 -15.93
CA LEU A 842 -9.15 28.22 -15.44
C LEU A 842 -8.27 27.62 -16.55
N GLU A 843 -8.64 27.79 -17.83
CA GLU A 843 -7.81 27.41 -18.97
C GLU A 843 -7.80 28.50 -20.04
N LYS A 844 -6.73 28.53 -20.84
CA LYS A 844 -6.61 29.44 -21.97
C LYS A 844 -7.23 28.80 -23.21
N ASP A 845 -8.51 29.02 -23.44
CA ASP A 845 -9.24 28.48 -24.60
C ASP A 845 -8.62 28.89 -25.96
N SER A 846 -7.97 30.05 -26.02
CA SER A 846 -7.22 30.48 -27.22
C SER A 846 -6.01 29.59 -27.53
N PHE A 847 -5.38 29.01 -26.51
CA PHE A 847 -4.27 28.07 -26.66
C PHE A 847 -4.79 26.68 -27.07
N LEU A 848 -5.85 26.19 -26.41
CA LEU A 848 -6.50 24.92 -26.76
C LEU A 848 -6.99 24.93 -28.22
N LYS A 849 -7.53 26.06 -28.69
CA LYS A 849 -7.92 26.23 -30.09
C LYS A 849 -6.75 26.17 -31.08
N LYS A 850 -5.56 26.64 -30.70
CA LYS A 850 -4.36 26.55 -31.54
C LYS A 850 -3.80 25.13 -31.58
N GLN A 851 -3.94 24.37 -30.49
CA GLN A 851 -3.49 22.98 -30.40
C GLN A 851 -4.46 21.99 -31.05
N PHE A 852 -5.70 22.37 -31.26
CA PHE A 852 -6.71 21.50 -31.86
C PHE A 852 -6.29 21.05 -33.25
N GLN A 853 -6.09 19.75 -33.42
CA GLN A 853 -5.81 19.10 -34.68
C GLN A 853 -6.66 17.84 -34.78
N PHE A 854 -7.23 17.56 -35.94
CA PHE A 854 -7.98 16.32 -36.14
C PHE A 854 -7.03 15.12 -35.94
N PRO A 855 -7.46 14.07 -35.21
CA PRO A 855 -6.60 12.92 -34.96
C PRO A 855 -6.21 12.22 -36.28
N VAL A 856 -4.92 11.98 -36.47
CA VAL A 856 -4.37 11.24 -37.63
C VAL A 856 -4.99 9.83 -37.66
N GLN A 857 -5.34 9.30 -38.84
CA GLN A 857 -5.69 7.88 -38.95
C GLN A 857 -4.43 7.05 -38.71
N VAL A 858 -4.36 6.37 -37.58
CA VAL A 858 -3.51 5.20 -37.45
C VAL A 858 -4.24 4.05 -38.18
N GLU A 859 -3.54 3.26 -39.00
CA GLU A 859 -4.10 1.99 -39.50
C GLU A 859 -4.73 1.26 -38.31
N ARG A 860 -6.01 0.90 -38.41
CA ARG A 860 -6.84 0.29 -37.34
C ARG A 860 -6.34 -1.11 -36.93
N LYS A 861 -5.09 -1.23 -36.48
CA LYS A 861 -4.47 -2.50 -36.07
C LYS A 861 -4.63 -2.79 -34.58
N THR A 862 -4.99 -1.80 -33.76
CA THR A 862 -5.05 -1.95 -32.29
C THR A 862 -6.16 -1.10 -31.68
N ALA A 863 -7.43 -1.39 -32.01
CA ALA A 863 -8.53 -0.73 -31.32
C ALA A 863 -8.72 -1.33 -29.92
N GLN A 864 -8.17 -0.66 -28.90
CA GLN A 864 -8.19 -1.01 -27.46
C GLN A 864 -9.59 -0.88 -26.80
N ALA A 865 -10.62 -0.52 -27.56
CA ALA A 865 -12.01 -0.48 -27.06
C ALA A 865 -13.03 -1.14 -28.00
N SER A 866 -12.58 -1.74 -29.12
CA SER A 866 -13.53 -2.19 -30.16
C SER A 866 -14.00 -3.64 -30.03
N ALA A 867 -13.35 -4.51 -29.24
CA ALA A 867 -13.72 -5.92 -29.26
C ALA A 867 -15.03 -6.17 -28.51
N PHE A 868 -15.24 -5.49 -27.38
CA PHE A 868 -16.50 -5.50 -26.63
C PHE A 868 -17.69 -5.05 -27.50
N LEU A 869 -17.54 -3.92 -28.20
CA LEU A 869 -18.60 -3.37 -29.05
C LEU A 869 -18.74 -4.10 -30.41
N ALA A 870 -17.75 -4.90 -30.81
CA ALA A 870 -17.76 -5.69 -32.04
C ALA A 870 -18.42 -7.08 -31.90
N GLN A 871 -18.84 -7.50 -30.70
CA GLN A 871 -19.55 -8.78 -30.50
C GLN A 871 -20.98 -8.80 -31.07
N GLY A 872 -21.52 -7.66 -31.49
CA GLY A 872 -22.75 -7.59 -32.28
C GLY A 872 -22.48 -7.57 -33.79
N LEU A 873 -22.30 -8.75 -34.39
CA LEU A 873 -22.33 -9.04 -35.84
C LEU A 873 -21.18 -8.45 -36.70
N LYS A 874 -20.84 -9.18 -37.76
CA LYS A 874 -20.07 -8.67 -38.91
C LYS A 874 -20.48 -7.22 -39.20
N ARG A 875 -19.51 -6.30 -39.18
CA ARG A 875 -19.67 -4.93 -39.71
C ARG A 875 -20.20 -4.99 -41.14
N THR A 876 -21.51 -4.90 -41.31
CA THR A 876 -22.14 -4.64 -42.61
C THR A 876 -22.23 -3.14 -42.89
N ALA A 877 -22.13 -2.27 -41.85
CA ALA A 877 -22.05 -0.81 -41.99
C ALA A 877 -21.18 -0.14 -40.88
N PRO A 878 -20.48 0.98 -41.16
CA PRO A 878 -19.70 1.72 -40.17
C PRO A 878 -20.61 2.46 -39.16
N ARG A 879 -20.41 2.21 -37.86
CA ARG A 879 -21.05 2.95 -36.75
C ARG A 879 -20.21 4.17 -36.37
N ILE A 880 -20.87 5.25 -35.94
CA ILE A 880 -20.24 6.44 -35.36
C ILE A 880 -19.99 6.19 -33.87
N ARG A 881 -18.76 6.42 -33.42
CA ARG A 881 -18.33 6.26 -32.03
C ARG A 881 -18.30 7.58 -31.29
N VAL A 882 -19.03 7.65 -30.19
CA VAL A 882 -19.16 8.84 -29.33
C VAL A 882 -18.34 8.66 -28.05
N CYS A 883 -17.35 9.53 -27.83
CA CYS A 883 -16.55 9.55 -26.61
C CYS A 883 -17.22 10.41 -25.52
N VAL A 884 -17.26 9.89 -24.29
CA VAL A 884 -17.67 10.63 -23.08
C VAL A 884 -16.52 10.56 -22.08
N VAL A 885 -16.08 11.68 -21.52
CA VAL A 885 -14.83 11.74 -20.72
C VAL A 885 -15.10 12.16 -19.28
N GLY A 886 -14.49 11.42 -18.34
CA GLY A 886 -14.49 11.70 -16.90
C GLY A 886 -15.39 10.76 -16.08
N GLY A 887 -15.45 10.99 -14.77
CA GLY A 887 -16.39 10.29 -13.88
C GLY A 887 -17.82 10.77 -14.13
N ILE A 888 -18.73 9.90 -14.60
CA ILE A 888 -20.09 10.26 -15.02
C ILE A 888 -21.11 9.93 -13.93
N GLY A 889 -21.41 10.93 -13.11
CA GLY A 889 -22.50 10.94 -12.13
C GLY A 889 -23.83 11.47 -12.69
N PRO A 890 -24.87 11.57 -11.84
CA PRO A 890 -26.17 12.11 -12.23
C PRO A 890 -26.08 13.51 -12.83
N GLU A 891 -25.34 14.42 -12.20
CA GLU A 891 -25.15 15.81 -12.66
C GLU A 891 -24.40 15.91 -13.99
N LYS A 892 -23.52 14.95 -14.27
CA LYS A 892 -22.81 14.85 -15.55
C LYS A 892 -23.57 14.07 -16.62
N GLY A 893 -24.82 13.71 -16.36
CA GLY A 893 -25.73 13.17 -17.36
C GLY A 893 -25.71 11.65 -17.53
N TYR A 894 -25.44 10.89 -16.46
CA TYR A 894 -25.56 9.41 -16.49
C TYR A 894 -26.89 8.94 -17.10
N ASP A 895 -28.01 9.51 -16.65
CA ASP A 895 -29.34 9.12 -17.14
C ASP A 895 -29.57 9.50 -18.62
N ILE A 896 -28.95 10.59 -19.08
CA ILE A 896 -28.96 10.97 -20.51
C ILE A 896 -28.20 9.94 -21.33
N LEU A 897 -27.00 9.56 -20.87
CA LEU A 897 -26.16 8.58 -21.55
C LEU A 897 -26.85 7.22 -21.64
N LEU A 898 -27.44 6.75 -20.53
CA LEU A 898 -28.23 5.52 -20.51
C LEU A 898 -29.41 5.58 -21.48
N ALA A 899 -30.17 6.69 -21.47
CA ALA A 899 -31.31 6.84 -22.37
C ALA A 899 -30.89 6.87 -23.85
N LEU A 900 -29.77 7.54 -24.18
CA LEU A 900 -29.22 7.55 -25.54
C LEU A 900 -28.84 6.15 -26.02
N ALA A 901 -28.22 5.34 -25.16
CA ALA A 901 -27.84 3.97 -25.51
C ALA A 901 -29.02 3.02 -25.63
N VAL A 902 -30.00 3.12 -24.73
CA VAL A 902 -31.26 2.35 -24.83
C VAL A 902 -31.99 2.70 -26.13
N ASP A 903 -32.13 3.99 -26.44
CA ASP A 903 -32.77 4.45 -27.67
C ASP A 903 -31.99 4.02 -28.94
N ALA A 904 -30.65 4.08 -28.89
CA ALA A 904 -29.81 3.59 -29.99
C ALA A 904 -29.93 2.07 -30.19
N ALA A 905 -30.08 1.29 -29.10
CA ALA A 905 -30.31 -0.16 -29.18
C ALA A 905 -31.71 -0.46 -29.75
N LEU A 906 -32.75 0.18 -29.23
CA LEU A 906 -34.14 -0.05 -29.65
C LEU A 906 -34.41 0.32 -31.11
N ARG A 907 -33.75 1.36 -31.62
CA ARG A 907 -33.91 1.83 -33.02
C ARG A 907 -32.81 1.32 -33.95
N ASP A 908 -31.94 0.43 -33.46
CA ASP A 908 -30.73 -0.07 -34.13
C ASP A 908 -29.93 1.04 -34.84
N LEU A 909 -29.70 2.15 -34.14
CA LEU A 909 -28.92 3.24 -34.69
C LEU A 909 -27.46 2.83 -34.88
N PRO A 910 -26.77 3.35 -35.90
CA PRO A 910 -25.34 3.16 -36.09
C PRO A 910 -24.53 4.08 -35.15
N LEU A 911 -24.83 4.00 -33.85
CA LEU A 911 -24.17 4.72 -32.76
C LEU A 911 -23.68 3.74 -31.70
N GLU A 912 -22.52 4.07 -31.14
CA GLU A 912 -21.96 3.43 -29.96
C GLU A 912 -21.26 4.48 -29.09
N PHE A 913 -21.20 4.22 -27.79
CA PHE A 913 -20.62 5.15 -26.82
C PHE A 913 -19.48 4.49 -26.06
N VAL A 914 -18.44 5.26 -25.79
CA VAL A 914 -17.33 4.82 -24.94
C VAL A 914 -17.10 5.87 -23.88
N VAL A 915 -17.21 5.47 -22.61
CA VAL A 915 -16.88 6.30 -21.46
C VAL A 915 -15.42 6.09 -21.12
N VAL A 916 -14.60 7.10 -21.39
CA VAL A 916 -13.23 7.21 -20.89
C VAL A 916 -13.30 7.72 -19.46
N GLY A 917 -13.27 6.81 -18.49
CA GLY A 917 -13.48 7.09 -17.07
C GLY A 917 -14.34 6.02 -16.40
N HIS A 918 -14.98 6.38 -15.28
CA HIS A 918 -15.87 5.53 -14.50
C HIS A 918 -17.30 6.10 -14.48
N THR A 919 -18.29 5.29 -14.11
CA THR A 919 -19.67 5.75 -13.87
C THR A 919 -20.19 5.25 -12.54
N ARG A 920 -21.36 5.75 -12.12
CA ARG A 920 -22.01 5.30 -10.88
C ARG A 920 -22.55 3.85 -10.94
N ASP A 921 -22.79 3.34 -12.14
CA ASP A 921 -23.35 2.00 -12.36
C ASP A 921 -22.97 1.55 -13.78
N ASP A 922 -21.76 1.01 -13.87
CA ASP A 922 -21.20 0.51 -15.13
C ASP A 922 -22.00 -0.70 -15.64
N ALA A 923 -22.50 -1.55 -14.73
CA ALA A 923 -23.19 -2.78 -15.08
C ALA A 923 -24.48 -2.51 -15.88
N ARG A 924 -25.25 -1.50 -15.49
CA ARG A 924 -26.47 -1.11 -16.20
C ARG A 924 -26.19 -0.51 -17.58
N LEU A 925 -25.11 0.26 -17.74
CA LEU A 925 -24.72 0.79 -19.06
C LEU A 925 -24.25 -0.33 -19.99
N LEU A 926 -23.44 -1.27 -19.49
CA LEU A 926 -22.93 -2.40 -20.27
C LEU A 926 -24.05 -3.31 -20.79
N LYS A 927 -25.12 -3.52 -20.00
CA LYS A 927 -26.31 -4.29 -20.40
C LYS A 927 -27.04 -3.73 -21.63
N THR A 928 -26.78 -2.47 -22.02
CA THR A 928 -27.36 -1.90 -23.24
C THR A 928 -26.68 -2.42 -24.51
N GLU A 929 -25.50 -3.05 -24.40
CA GLU A 929 -24.67 -3.49 -25.53
C GLU A 929 -24.24 -2.36 -26.50
N ARG A 930 -24.48 -1.10 -26.12
CA ARG A 930 -24.14 0.10 -26.90
C ARG A 930 -23.12 1.00 -26.21
N ILE A 931 -22.73 0.67 -24.97
CA ILE A 931 -21.78 1.44 -24.17
C ILE A 931 -20.68 0.54 -23.65
N PHE A 932 -19.44 1.02 -23.73
CA PHE A 932 -18.32 0.48 -22.97
C PHE A 932 -17.76 1.52 -21.99
N VAL A 933 -17.25 1.08 -20.84
CA VAL A 933 -16.66 1.94 -19.80
C VAL A 933 -15.23 1.47 -19.55
N THR A 934 -14.24 2.35 -19.72
CA THR A 934 -12.82 1.99 -19.64
C THR A 934 -12.32 1.79 -18.20
N GLY A 935 -12.97 2.39 -17.22
CA GLY A 935 -12.47 2.54 -15.85
C GLY A 935 -11.64 3.81 -15.66
N GLU A 936 -11.21 4.05 -14.42
CA GLU A 936 -10.44 5.26 -14.04
C GLU A 936 -9.10 5.38 -14.77
N PHE A 937 -8.67 6.62 -14.99
CA PHE A 937 -7.42 6.96 -15.66
C PHE A 937 -6.60 7.96 -14.84
N GLN A 938 -5.28 7.96 -15.02
CA GLN A 938 -4.45 9.06 -14.53
C GLN A 938 -4.51 10.21 -15.52
N LYS A 939 -4.34 11.42 -15.01
CA LYS A 939 -4.51 12.65 -15.78
C LYS A 939 -3.57 12.73 -16.98
N GLU A 940 -2.38 12.15 -16.87
CA GLU A 940 -1.35 12.11 -17.91
C GLU A 940 -1.76 11.19 -19.07
N ASP A 941 -2.56 10.16 -18.78
CA ASP A 941 -2.97 9.14 -19.75
C ASP A 941 -4.25 9.51 -20.52
N VAL A 942 -5.01 10.51 -20.06
CA VAL A 942 -6.38 10.77 -20.55
C VAL A 942 -6.43 10.99 -22.06
N VAL A 943 -5.49 11.77 -22.62
CA VAL A 943 -5.47 12.08 -24.06
C VAL A 943 -5.12 10.84 -24.87
N SER A 944 -4.10 10.09 -24.44
CA SER A 944 -3.70 8.83 -25.06
C SER A 944 -4.83 7.80 -25.04
N LEU A 945 -5.59 7.74 -23.94
CA LEU A 945 -6.74 6.86 -23.81
C LEU A 945 -7.91 7.30 -24.71
N ILE A 946 -8.17 8.60 -24.83
CA ILE A 946 -9.15 9.11 -25.80
C ILE A 946 -8.73 8.75 -27.23
N HIS A 947 -7.44 8.85 -27.57
CA HIS A 947 -6.92 8.41 -28.87
C HIS A 947 -7.09 6.91 -29.10
N ALA A 948 -6.83 6.09 -28.08
CA ALA A 948 -6.99 4.63 -28.15
C ALA A 948 -8.45 4.18 -28.37
N VAL A 949 -9.42 4.99 -27.91
CA VAL A 949 -10.84 4.77 -28.17
C VAL A 949 -11.21 5.02 -29.63
N ASP A 950 -10.43 5.77 -30.42
CA ASP A 950 -10.68 6.07 -31.84
C ASP A 950 -12.12 6.57 -32.11
N ALA A 951 -12.59 7.54 -31.32
CA ALA A 951 -13.93 8.12 -31.48
C ALA A 951 -14.00 9.12 -32.64
N ASP A 952 -15.21 9.32 -33.18
CA ASP A 952 -15.48 10.28 -34.25
C ASP A 952 -15.93 11.65 -33.71
N ILE A 953 -16.56 11.64 -32.54
CA ILE A 953 -17.12 12.83 -31.88
C ILE A 953 -17.14 12.61 -30.37
N ALA A 954 -17.19 13.70 -29.60
CA ALA A 954 -17.38 13.64 -28.16
C ALA A 954 -18.74 14.21 -27.72
N LEU A 955 -19.23 13.75 -26.57
CA LEU A 955 -20.45 14.23 -25.91
C LEU A 955 -20.12 14.64 -24.47
N LEU A 956 -20.58 15.82 -24.07
CA LEU A 956 -20.65 16.25 -22.68
C LEU A 956 -22.14 16.35 -22.27
N PRO A 957 -22.70 15.31 -21.64
CA PRO A 957 -24.14 15.24 -21.37
C PRO A 957 -24.55 15.91 -20.05
N SER A 958 -23.73 16.80 -19.49
CA SER A 958 -23.96 17.43 -18.19
C SER A 958 -25.30 18.15 -18.13
N VAL A 959 -26.12 17.76 -17.15
CA VAL A 959 -27.49 18.24 -16.97
C VAL A 959 -27.63 19.33 -15.91
N TRP A 960 -26.49 19.83 -15.43
CA TRP A 960 -26.37 20.98 -14.56
C TRP A 960 -25.44 22.03 -15.20
N PRO A 961 -25.57 23.31 -14.82
CA PRO A 961 -24.68 24.34 -15.31
C PRO A 961 -23.31 24.21 -14.67
N GLU A 962 -22.44 23.37 -15.25
CA GLU A 962 -21.03 23.29 -14.84
C GLU A 962 -20.39 24.69 -14.78
N THR A 963 -19.78 25.01 -13.65
CA THR A 963 -19.03 26.27 -13.46
C THR A 963 -17.76 26.29 -14.31
N TRP A 964 -17.13 25.12 -14.48
CA TRP A 964 -16.05 24.85 -15.41
C TRP A 964 -15.99 23.34 -15.74
N CYS A 965 -15.47 22.99 -16.93
CA CYS A 965 -15.36 21.59 -17.38
C CYS A 965 -13.97 21.31 -17.94
N PHE A 966 -13.11 20.64 -17.18
CA PHE A 966 -11.76 20.28 -17.66
C PHE A 966 -11.78 19.18 -18.72
N ALA A 967 -12.76 18.27 -18.67
CA ALA A 967 -12.94 17.22 -19.67
C ALA A 967 -13.12 17.80 -21.09
N LEU A 968 -13.77 18.96 -21.21
CA LEU A 968 -13.85 19.71 -22.47
C LEU A 968 -12.46 20.06 -23.03
N GLY A 969 -11.54 20.49 -22.17
CA GLY A 969 -10.17 20.80 -22.55
C GLY A 969 -9.41 19.57 -23.03
N ASP A 970 -9.58 18.42 -22.36
CA ASP A 970 -8.92 17.17 -22.74
C ASP A 970 -9.46 16.60 -24.05
N ILE A 971 -10.78 16.70 -24.27
CA ILE A 971 -11.43 16.37 -25.56
C ILE A 971 -10.84 17.21 -26.71
N TRP A 972 -10.64 18.51 -26.49
CA TRP A 972 -10.05 19.38 -27.51
C TRP A 972 -8.56 19.10 -27.76
N LYS A 973 -7.77 18.78 -26.73
CA LYS A 973 -6.38 18.31 -26.90
C LYS A 973 -6.32 17.01 -27.71
N ALA A 974 -7.32 16.14 -27.54
CA ALA A 974 -7.44 14.91 -28.31
C ALA A 974 -7.95 15.12 -29.74
N GLY A 975 -8.35 16.35 -30.12
CA GLY A 975 -8.77 16.67 -31.48
C GLY A 975 -10.22 16.35 -31.81
N LEU A 976 -11.07 16.10 -30.81
CA LEU A 976 -12.46 15.72 -31.02
C LEU A 976 -13.40 16.93 -30.98
N HIS A 977 -14.31 17.00 -31.95
CA HIS A 977 -15.44 17.93 -31.91
C HIS A 977 -16.43 17.48 -30.84
N VAL A 978 -16.93 18.40 -30.03
CA VAL A 978 -17.80 18.07 -28.89
C VAL A 978 -19.23 18.53 -29.11
N VAL A 979 -20.21 17.75 -28.66
CA VAL A 979 -21.62 18.17 -28.52
C VAL A 979 -21.93 18.33 -27.03
N ALA A 980 -22.53 19.46 -26.64
CA ALA A 980 -22.93 19.71 -25.26
C ALA A 980 -24.27 20.45 -25.20
N PHE A 981 -24.98 20.34 -24.06
CA PHE A 981 -26.19 21.13 -23.82
C PHE A 981 -25.87 22.63 -23.70
N ASP A 982 -26.86 23.47 -24.01
CA ASP A 982 -26.81 24.92 -23.82
C ASP A 982 -26.91 25.32 -22.35
N LEU A 983 -25.89 24.94 -21.59
CA LEU A 983 -25.90 25.05 -20.15
C LEU A 983 -24.47 25.24 -19.62
N GLY A 984 -24.30 26.21 -18.70
CA GLY A 984 -23.05 26.42 -17.98
C GLY A 984 -21.87 26.92 -18.82
N ALA A 985 -20.68 26.80 -18.23
CA ALA A 985 -19.41 27.11 -18.88
C ALA A 985 -19.10 26.29 -20.14
N PRO A 986 -19.44 24.99 -20.27
CA PRO A 986 -19.20 24.25 -21.50
C PRO A 986 -19.79 24.93 -22.73
N ALA A 987 -21.06 25.37 -22.65
CA ALA A 987 -21.73 26.06 -23.74
C ALA A 987 -21.11 27.44 -24.06
N GLU A 988 -20.71 28.20 -23.04
CA GLU A 988 -20.00 29.47 -23.21
C GLU A 988 -18.67 29.26 -23.96
N ARG A 989 -17.88 28.28 -23.52
CA ARG A 989 -16.56 27.98 -24.08
C ARG A 989 -16.67 27.49 -25.52
N ILE A 990 -17.59 26.54 -25.80
CA ILE A 990 -17.83 26.04 -27.16
C ILE A 990 -18.19 27.16 -28.14
N ARG A 991 -19.09 28.07 -27.75
CA ARG A 991 -19.44 29.23 -28.59
C ARG A 991 -18.25 30.14 -28.87
N SER A 992 -17.37 30.34 -27.88
CA SER A 992 -16.21 31.21 -28.03
C SER A 992 -15.12 30.61 -28.92
N THR A 993 -14.94 29.29 -28.91
CA THR A 993 -13.87 28.62 -29.66
C THR A 993 -14.33 28.16 -31.04
N GLY A 994 -15.60 27.74 -31.18
CA GLY A 994 -16.15 27.11 -32.38
C GLY A 994 -15.77 25.64 -32.54
N LEU A 995 -15.18 25.01 -31.51
CA LEU A 995 -14.69 23.62 -31.54
C LEU A 995 -15.75 22.60 -31.10
N GLY A 996 -17.03 22.94 -31.26
CA GLY A 996 -18.13 22.12 -30.78
C GLY A 996 -19.49 22.61 -31.27
N SER A 997 -20.54 21.86 -30.92
CA SER A 997 -21.94 22.19 -31.18
C SER A 997 -22.70 22.27 -29.86
N VAL A 998 -23.46 23.35 -29.67
CA VAL A 998 -24.36 23.50 -28.51
C VAL A 998 -25.78 23.13 -28.93
N VAL A 999 -26.46 22.31 -28.14
CA VAL A 999 -27.85 21.88 -28.38
C VAL A 999 -28.79 22.34 -27.26
N PRO A 1000 -30.09 22.57 -27.52
CA PRO A 1000 -31.04 22.95 -26.47
C PRO A 1000 -31.08 21.94 -25.32
N PHE A 1001 -31.12 22.40 -24.07
CA PHE A 1001 -31.16 21.51 -22.91
C PHE A 1001 -32.41 20.60 -22.87
N GLY A 1002 -33.55 21.10 -23.38
CA GLY A 1002 -34.81 20.35 -23.47
C GLY A 1002 -34.97 19.47 -24.71
N ILE A 1003 -33.89 19.22 -25.47
CA ILE A 1003 -33.94 18.34 -26.65
C ILE A 1003 -34.34 16.91 -26.26
N SER A 1004 -35.16 16.25 -27.10
CA SER A 1004 -35.50 14.84 -26.89
C SER A 1004 -34.30 13.93 -27.13
N ILE A 1005 -34.28 12.77 -26.50
CA ILE A 1005 -33.21 11.77 -26.67
C ILE A 1005 -33.08 11.33 -28.14
N GLN A 1006 -34.22 11.19 -28.83
CA GLN A 1006 -34.24 10.78 -30.24
C GLN A 1006 -33.57 11.82 -31.14
N GLU A 1007 -33.87 13.09 -30.93
CA GLU A 1007 -33.28 14.19 -31.71
C GLU A 1007 -31.81 14.43 -31.34
N LEU A 1008 -31.43 14.19 -30.07
CA LEU A 1008 -30.03 14.24 -29.64
C LEU A 1008 -29.20 13.14 -30.34
N ASN A 1009 -29.68 11.89 -30.35
CA ASN A 1009 -29.04 10.79 -31.09
C ASN A 1009 -28.93 11.10 -32.59
N LYS A 1010 -29.97 11.70 -33.20
CA LYS A 1010 -29.92 12.14 -34.60
C LYS A 1010 -28.81 13.16 -34.84
N LYS A 1011 -28.69 14.19 -33.98
CA LYS A 1011 -27.64 15.21 -34.08
C LYS A 1011 -26.23 14.63 -33.88
N LEU A 1012 -26.07 13.70 -32.94
CA LEU A 1012 -24.79 13.01 -32.73
C LEU A 1012 -24.38 12.22 -33.98
N LEU A 1013 -25.34 11.54 -34.61
CA LEU A 1013 -25.09 10.79 -35.84
C LEU A 1013 -24.73 11.71 -37.03
N GLU A 1014 -25.48 12.80 -37.23
CA GLU A 1014 -25.22 13.78 -38.28
C GLU A 1014 -23.83 14.42 -38.13
N LYS A 1015 -23.50 14.88 -36.91
CA LYS A 1015 -22.20 15.51 -36.64
C LYS A 1015 -21.05 14.51 -36.63
N GLY A 1016 -21.25 13.30 -36.13
CA GLY A 1016 -20.22 12.26 -36.18
C GLY A 1016 -19.83 11.92 -37.62
N ARG A 1017 -20.81 11.78 -38.53
CA ARG A 1017 -20.53 11.58 -39.97
C ARG A 1017 -19.80 12.75 -40.61
N GLU A 1018 -20.14 13.98 -40.23
CA GLU A 1018 -19.43 15.17 -40.69
C GLU A 1018 -17.96 15.16 -40.22
N MET A 1019 -17.71 14.81 -38.96
CA MET A 1019 -16.35 14.78 -38.39
C MET A 1019 -15.52 13.63 -38.94
N GLU A 1020 -16.10 12.44 -39.10
CA GLU A 1020 -15.45 11.30 -39.76
C GLU A 1020 -14.97 11.70 -41.16
N LYS A 1021 -15.82 12.41 -41.93
CA LYS A 1021 -15.46 12.91 -43.27
C LYS A 1021 -14.32 13.94 -43.22
N LYS A 1022 -14.36 14.90 -42.28
CA LYS A 1022 -13.29 15.90 -42.11
C LYS A 1022 -11.96 15.26 -41.73
N ARG A 1023 -11.98 14.27 -40.83
CA ARG A 1023 -10.80 13.50 -40.41
C ARG A 1023 -10.15 12.77 -41.57
N ARG A 1024 -10.95 12.21 -42.49
CA ARG A 1024 -10.43 11.58 -43.73
C ARG A 1024 -9.79 12.60 -44.69
N LEU A 1025 -10.35 13.81 -44.79
CA LEU A 1025 -9.86 14.87 -45.68
C LEU A 1025 -8.60 15.58 -45.16
N SER A 1026 -8.37 15.60 -43.84
CA SER A 1026 -7.15 16.20 -43.26
C SER A 1026 -5.87 15.36 -43.46
N LEU A 1027 -5.98 14.19 -44.11
CA LEU A 1027 -4.88 13.26 -44.39
C LEU A 1027 -4.40 13.30 -45.85
N THR A 1028 -5.17 13.96 -46.73
CA THR A 1028 -4.80 14.30 -48.11
C THR A 1028 -4.31 15.73 -48.18
#